data_AF-A0A810KV67-F1
#
_entry.id   AF-A0A810KV67-F1
#
_cell.length_a   1.000
_cell.length_b   1.000
_cell.length_c   1.000
_cell.angle_alpha   90.00
_cell.angle_beta   90.00
_cell.angle_gamma   90.00
#
_symmetry.space_group_name_H-M   'P 1'
#
loop_
_entity.id
_entity.type
_entity.pdbx_description
1 polymer ?
#
loop_
_entity_poly.entity_id
_entity_poly.type
_entity_poly.pdbx_seq_one_letter_code
_entity_poly.pdbx_strand_id
1 'polypeptide(L)'
;MPAMDVPASTSRGPEATAPAEPASGPGAAGRAPLVALLAVVTVFAVEGLRTSGPPLDHVAGAGGVAVAALVALLVYLLPVLIGPLAGWLGARRATSAAVLLLVVVRLLEQAVPTPGFGTALTTTVVGLGALVLVSAQVVRIGRRGFALGIVLGGAVDVAVRSAFGSWDPVWRPGLLPWLYTVVACVLLVALLARTARAFGPVTGEVRSFAVLGPYLALYVLILGSPAFVASQGGLGAPWATVLLLFGALLAIEAIGRDARLPGRYLWIVGLVLLGAVAAALYLHGVPALIAVLVGQVAAALLLARLPAAYQPPAPAGAPARAGGVLRPGVAAAGDGAGPGRPAGRRAHAGPTGLEPDSAPSPGGRRVGVPGGGMRPRPRPTPPPAPPVRHRTPAFGFAAAGLGAGLGFVLVVLLYQASYDLPLPFDNRFLPLAGAVLMALPAALGYRSTVDTEPATPDRRGGLLAPLAGVPAVLLIVPIVLLLTTPAPAHPSATADSVRLVTWNLHYGVNDDAAVDPAAIAATLRGQHPDVILLQEVNRGWPIGGGTDLAEWLSRTLGMPYVWSPAADGQFGNVIMSSLPMSHVHTGPLPYGQGPQRRSYAQATVQLPGGQGLTVCTAHLQNITEHHATRDAEIDTLLGHCGGHAPVVVAGDFNAMPGWPEIAKFDRAGLVSAQDSTGHAGELTSPTDTPKYRPDWIFGSDDVSFNDFRIVHSTASDHFPLATTVRLG
;
A
#
# COMPACT_ATOMS: atom_id res chain seq x y z
N MET A 1 -25.28 -63.58 -53.09
CA MET A 1 -26.17 -64.27 -52.13
C MET A 1 -26.11 -65.75 -52.47
N PRO A 2 -25.91 -66.67 -51.51
CA PRO A 2 -26.52 -66.64 -50.18
C PRO A 2 -25.52 -66.62 -49.01
N ALA A 3 -26.08 -66.27 -47.85
CA ALA A 3 -25.47 -66.28 -46.53
C ALA A 3 -25.65 -67.64 -45.85
N MET A 4 -24.74 -68.00 -44.94
CA MET A 4 -25.07 -68.24 -43.52
C MET A 4 -23.82 -68.61 -42.70
N ASP A 5 -23.60 -67.78 -41.67
CA ASP A 5 -23.27 -68.07 -40.27
C ASP A 5 -22.22 -69.12 -39.87
N VAL A 6 -21.17 -68.61 -39.21
CA VAL A 6 -20.32 -69.34 -38.25
C VAL A 6 -20.11 -68.45 -37.01
N PRO A 7 -20.27 -68.96 -35.78
CA PRO A 7 -20.26 -68.14 -34.56
C PRO A 7 -18.83 -67.88 -34.06
N ALA A 8 -18.54 -66.64 -33.66
CA ALA A 8 -17.30 -66.30 -32.97
C ALA A 8 -17.45 -66.50 -31.45
N SER A 9 -16.66 -67.42 -30.90
CA SER A 9 -16.52 -67.64 -29.46
C SER A 9 -15.81 -66.46 -28.80
N THR A 10 -16.49 -65.80 -27.86
CA THR A 10 -15.88 -64.80 -26.98
C THR A 10 -15.19 -65.47 -25.78
N SER A 11 -13.87 -65.60 -25.82
CA SER A 11 -13.05 -65.79 -24.62
C SER A 11 -12.66 -64.42 -24.05
N ARG A 12 -13.30 -64.01 -22.95
CA ARG A 12 -12.88 -62.86 -22.15
C ARG A 12 -11.54 -63.17 -21.47
N GLY A 13 -10.45 -62.57 -21.95
CA GLY A 13 -9.24 -62.37 -21.15
C GLY A 13 -9.44 -61.21 -20.17
N PRO A 14 -8.75 -61.19 -19.02
CA PRO A 14 -8.94 -60.12 -18.04
C PRO A 14 -8.40 -58.81 -18.61
N GLU A 15 -9.26 -57.78 -18.60
CA GLU A 15 -8.88 -56.39 -18.84
C GLU A 15 -7.67 -56.03 -17.98
N ALA A 16 -6.54 -55.79 -18.61
CA ALA A 16 -5.43 -55.08 -18.01
C ALA A 16 -5.93 -53.65 -17.73
N THR A 17 -6.37 -53.41 -16.49
CA THR A 17 -6.59 -52.07 -15.97
C THR A 17 -5.29 -51.29 -16.15
N ALA A 18 -5.28 -50.34 -17.09
CA ALA A 18 -4.23 -49.36 -17.21
C ALA A 18 -4.01 -48.72 -15.83
N PRO A 19 -2.77 -48.58 -15.34
CA PRO A 19 -2.53 -47.92 -14.08
C PRO A 19 -3.06 -46.50 -14.20
N ALA A 20 -4.01 -46.15 -13.32
CA ALA A 20 -4.46 -44.77 -13.18
C ALA A 20 -3.21 -43.92 -12.90
N GLU A 21 -2.92 -42.99 -13.80
CA GLU A 21 -1.89 -41.98 -13.56
C GLU A 21 -2.20 -41.31 -12.21
N PRO A 22 -1.25 -41.31 -11.26
CA PRO A 22 -1.44 -40.54 -10.05
C PRO A 22 -1.61 -39.08 -10.48
N ALA A 23 -2.61 -38.39 -9.94
CA ALA A 23 -2.81 -36.96 -10.13
C ALA A 23 -1.59 -36.19 -9.59
N SER A 24 -0.52 -36.13 -10.37
CA SER A 24 0.66 -35.34 -10.08
C SER A 24 0.22 -33.88 -10.15
N GLY A 25 0.43 -33.15 -9.05
CA GLY A 25 0.30 -31.69 -9.06
C GLY A 25 1.07 -31.09 -10.23
N PRO A 26 0.75 -29.85 -10.65
CA PRO A 26 1.40 -29.23 -11.80
C PRO A 26 2.91 -29.43 -11.71
N GLY A 27 3.49 -30.07 -12.73
CA GLY A 27 4.92 -30.32 -12.78
C GLY A 27 5.72 -29.03 -12.61
N ALA A 28 7.01 -29.15 -12.31
CA ALA A 28 7.92 -28.04 -12.03
C ALA A 28 7.77 -26.82 -12.98
N ALA A 29 7.46 -27.06 -14.26
CA ALA A 29 7.22 -26.03 -15.30
C ALA A 29 5.98 -25.14 -15.09
N GLY A 30 4.98 -25.55 -14.28
CA GLY A 30 3.73 -24.81 -14.07
C GLY A 30 3.75 -23.80 -12.92
N ARG A 31 4.79 -23.80 -12.08
CA ARG A 31 4.85 -22.95 -10.86
C ARG A 31 5.19 -21.50 -11.15
N ALA A 32 6.23 -21.25 -11.94
CA ALA A 32 6.69 -19.88 -12.23
C ALA A 32 5.64 -19.03 -12.98
N PRO A 33 4.93 -19.54 -14.02
CA PRO A 33 3.86 -18.78 -14.66
C PRO A 33 2.71 -18.41 -13.73
N LEU A 34 2.40 -19.26 -12.74
CA LEU A 34 1.33 -18.98 -11.77
C LEU A 34 1.75 -17.90 -10.76
N VAL A 35 3.00 -17.88 -10.33
CA VAL A 35 3.57 -16.79 -9.51
C VAL A 35 3.61 -15.48 -10.30
N ALA A 36 4.02 -15.53 -11.57
CA ALA A 36 4.00 -14.37 -12.46
C ALA A 36 2.58 -13.84 -12.67
N LEU A 37 1.58 -14.72 -12.81
CA LEU A 37 0.16 -14.32 -12.90
C LEU A 37 -0.25 -13.51 -11.65
N LEU A 38 0.10 -14.00 -10.46
CA LEU A 38 -0.17 -13.29 -9.21
C LEU A 38 0.52 -11.92 -9.18
N ALA A 39 1.78 -11.84 -9.61
CA ALA A 39 2.52 -10.59 -9.64
C ALA A 39 1.85 -9.52 -10.53
N VAL A 40 1.41 -9.87 -11.74
CA VAL A 40 0.71 -8.92 -12.63
C VAL A 40 -0.66 -8.52 -12.04
N VAL A 41 -1.40 -9.45 -11.43
CA VAL A 41 -2.65 -9.11 -10.71
C VAL A 41 -2.38 -8.18 -9.54
N THR A 42 -1.29 -8.36 -8.80
CA THR A 42 -0.90 -7.44 -7.73
C THR A 42 -0.63 -6.04 -8.27
N VAL A 43 0.07 -5.87 -9.40
CA VAL A 43 0.29 -4.55 -10.02
C VAL A 43 -1.04 -3.82 -10.24
N PHE A 44 -1.99 -4.45 -10.94
CA PHE A 44 -3.30 -3.85 -11.19
C PHE A 44 -4.17 -3.68 -9.94
N ALA A 45 -4.03 -4.53 -8.93
CA ALA A 45 -4.74 -4.32 -7.68
C ALA A 45 -4.22 -3.07 -6.97
N VAL A 46 -2.90 -2.91 -6.83
CA VAL A 46 -2.31 -1.75 -6.14
C VAL A 46 -2.56 -0.45 -6.91
N GLU A 47 -2.39 -0.48 -8.24
CA GLU A 47 -2.70 0.69 -9.07
C GLU A 47 -4.17 1.10 -8.89
N GLY A 48 -5.11 0.13 -8.81
CA GLY A 48 -6.54 0.44 -8.60
C GLY A 48 -6.81 1.11 -7.25
N LEU A 49 -6.13 0.62 -6.19
CA LEU A 49 -6.24 1.21 -4.87
C LEU A 49 -5.82 2.69 -4.86
N ARG A 50 -4.76 3.05 -5.60
CA ARG A 50 -4.35 4.46 -5.73
C ARG A 50 -5.30 5.28 -6.60
N THR A 51 -5.82 4.70 -7.68
CA THR A 51 -6.73 5.41 -8.58
C THR A 51 -8.10 5.66 -7.98
N SER A 52 -8.49 4.88 -6.97
CA SER A 52 -9.72 5.10 -6.21
C SER A 52 -9.72 6.32 -5.28
N GLY A 53 -8.56 6.87 -4.93
CA GLY A 53 -8.44 7.96 -3.97
C GLY A 53 -9.08 9.28 -4.44
N PRO A 54 -8.63 9.87 -5.56
CA PRO A 54 -9.14 11.16 -6.03
C PRO A 54 -10.67 11.21 -6.23
N PRO A 55 -11.31 10.19 -6.85
CA PRO A 55 -12.77 10.22 -6.98
C PRO A 55 -13.53 10.09 -5.65
N LEU A 56 -12.95 9.45 -4.63
CA LEU A 56 -13.54 9.38 -3.29
C LEU A 56 -13.48 10.73 -2.57
N ASP A 57 -12.39 11.47 -2.77
CA ASP A 57 -12.21 12.81 -2.24
C ASP A 57 -13.19 13.81 -2.88
N HIS A 58 -13.37 13.74 -4.20
CA HIS A 58 -14.37 14.57 -4.89
C HIS A 58 -15.81 14.33 -4.39
N VAL A 59 -16.15 13.08 -4.02
CA VAL A 59 -17.43 12.79 -3.34
C VAL A 59 -17.49 13.46 -1.95
N ALA A 60 -16.37 13.60 -1.25
CA ALA A 60 -16.29 14.31 0.02
C ALA A 60 -16.51 15.82 -0.16
N GLY A 61 -15.93 16.42 -1.19
CA GLY A 61 -16.16 17.84 -1.53
C GLY A 61 -17.63 18.13 -1.84
N ALA A 62 -18.30 17.27 -2.59
CA ALA A 62 -19.70 17.47 -2.99
C ALA A 62 -20.74 17.11 -1.90
N GLY A 63 -20.48 16.05 -1.13
CA GLY A 63 -21.45 15.44 -0.19
C GLY A 63 -21.04 15.47 1.29
N GLY A 64 -19.86 15.97 1.60
CA GLY A 64 -19.24 15.93 2.92
C GLY A 64 -18.51 14.61 3.21
N VAL A 65 -17.53 14.67 4.11
CA VAL A 65 -16.64 13.56 4.48
C VAL A 65 -17.40 12.31 4.96
N ALA A 66 -18.52 12.49 5.67
CA ALA A 66 -19.32 11.37 6.16
C ALA A 66 -19.95 10.55 5.02
N VAL A 67 -20.39 11.21 3.94
CA VAL A 67 -20.95 10.55 2.76
C VAL A 67 -19.85 9.81 2.01
N ALA A 68 -18.70 10.46 1.77
CA ALA A 68 -17.55 9.81 1.13
C ALA A 68 -17.06 8.59 1.92
N ALA A 69 -17.02 8.69 3.25
CA ALA A 69 -16.64 7.56 4.10
C ALA A 69 -17.62 6.38 3.99
N LEU A 70 -18.93 6.65 4.01
CA LEU A 70 -19.95 5.62 3.80
C LEU A 70 -19.79 4.96 2.42
N VAL A 71 -19.61 5.77 1.38
CA VAL A 71 -19.43 5.31 0.00
C VAL A 71 -18.17 4.45 -0.13
N ALA A 72 -17.03 4.91 0.40
CA ALA A 72 -15.79 4.14 0.45
C ALA A 72 -15.99 2.80 1.15
N LEU A 73 -16.62 2.79 2.33
CA LEU A 73 -16.91 1.56 3.06
C LEU A 73 -17.76 0.59 2.22
N LEU A 74 -18.85 1.06 1.61
CA LEU A 74 -19.73 0.23 0.77
C LEU A 74 -18.97 -0.40 -0.41
N VAL A 75 -18.12 0.37 -1.08
CA VAL A 75 -17.33 -0.11 -2.22
C VAL A 75 -16.32 -1.16 -1.77
N TYR A 76 -15.59 -0.90 -0.69
CA TYR A 76 -14.57 -1.81 -0.18
C TYR A 76 -15.15 -3.02 0.57
N LEU A 77 -16.46 -3.06 0.80
CA LEU A 77 -17.20 -4.27 1.20
C LEU A 77 -17.47 -5.20 0.02
N LEU A 78 -17.59 -4.69 -1.22
CA LEU A 78 -17.99 -5.48 -2.41
C LEU A 78 -17.10 -6.68 -2.74
N PRO A 79 -15.77 -6.71 -2.43
CA PRO A 79 -14.98 -7.91 -2.58
C PRO A 79 -15.52 -9.13 -1.80
N VAL A 80 -16.44 -8.97 -0.84
CA VAL A 80 -17.18 -10.07 -0.19
C VAL A 80 -17.94 -10.96 -1.20
N LEU A 81 -18.38 -10.37 -2.33
CA LEU A 81 -19.15 -11.05 -3.37
C LEU A 81 -18.36 -12.15 -4.11
N ILE A 82 -17.03 -12.19 -3.96
CA ILE A 82 -16.22 -13.29 -4.49
C ILE A 82 -16.57 -14.64 -3.84
N GLY A 83 -17.12 -14.62 -2.62
CA GLY A 83 -17.58 -15.83 -1.92
C GLY A 83 -18.71 -16.54 -2.66
N PRO A 84 -19.88 -15.90 -2.82
CA PRO A 84 -20.97 -16.41 -3.65
C PRO A 84 -20.52 -16.78 -5.07
N LEU A 85 -19.69 -15.93 -5.72
CA LEU A 85 -19.16 -16.21 -7.05
C LEU A 85 -18.33 -17.51 -7.10
N ALA A 86 -17.41 -17.70 -6.16
CA ALA A 86 -16.60 -18.91 -6.05
C ALA A 86 -17.43 -20.14 -5.65
N GLY A 87 -18.50 -19.95 -4.88
CA GLY A 87 -19.47 -21.00 -4.55
C GLY A 87 -20.27 -21.47 -5.77
N TRP A 88 -20.71 -20.53 -6.62
CA TRP A 88 -21.53 -20.81 -7.79
C TRP A 88 -20.73 -21.35 -8.98
N LEU A 89 -19.65 -20.68 -9.37
CA LEU A 89 -18.82 -21.07 -10.51
C LEU A 89 -17.79 -22.15 -10.19
N GLY A 90 -17.48 -22.33 -8.90
CA GLY A 90 -16.29 -23.03 -8.45
C GLY A 90 -15.03 -22.17 -8.58
N ALA A 91 -14.08 -22.35 -7.64
CA ALA A 91 -12.88 -21.51 -7.52
C ALA A 91 -12.09 -21.37 -8.84
N ARG A 92 -11.94 -22.44 -9.63
CA ARG A 92 -11.21 -22.40 -10.92
C ARG A 92 -11.83 -21.44 -11.93
N ARG A 93 -13.14 -21.54 -12.14
CA ARG A 93 -13.85 -20.69 -13.12
C ARG A 93 -13.96 -19.27 -12.58
N ALA A 94 -14.23 -19.10 -11.29
CA ALA A 94 -14.24 -17.79 -10.63
C ALA A 94 -12.89 -17.07 -10.78
N THR A 95 -11.76 -17.73 -10.54
CA THR A 95 -10.42 -17.14 -10.76
C THR A 95 -10.23 -16.69 -12.21
N SER A 96 -10.58 -17.54 -13.18
CA SER A 96 -10.41 -17.21 -14.61
C SER A 96 -11.30 -16.04 -15.02
N ALA A 97 -12.56 -16.04 -14.57
CA ALA A 97 -13.51 -14.96 -14.83
C ALA A 97 -13.06 -13.64 -14.21
N ALA A 98 -12.56 -13.64 -12.97
CA ALA A 98 -12.07 -12.44 -12.31
C ALA A 98 -10.84 -11.84 -13.01
N VAL A 99 -9.90 -12.69 -13.48
CA VAL A 99 -8.73 -12.22 -14.25
C VAL A 99 -9.14 -11.63 -15.61
N LEU A 100 -10.08 -12.28 -16.33
CA LEU A 100 -10.58 -11.75 -17.59
C LEU A 100 -11.36 -10.45 -17.40
N LEU A 101 -12.18 -10.36 -16.34
CA LEU A 101 -12.88 -9.14 -15.99
C LEU A 101 -11.90 -8.02 -15.65
N LEU A 102 -10.82 -8.34 -14.92
CA LEU A 102 -9.75 -7.38 -14.61
C LEU A 102 -9.13 -6.79 -15.88
N VAL A 103 -8.89 -7.60 -16.91
CA VAL A 103 -8.42 -7.12 -18.23
C VAL A 103 -9.40 -6.12 -18.84
N VAL A 104 -10.69 -6.47 -18.85
CA VAL A 104 -11.73 -5.63 -19.46
C VAL A 104 -11.84 -4.29 -18.73
N VAL A 105 -11.99 -4.31 -17.40
CA VAL A 105 -12.15 -3.07 -16.63
C VAL A 105 -10.90 -2.20 -16.71
N ARG A 106 -9.70 -2.79 -16.77
CA ARG A 106 -8.45 -2.05 -16.94
C ARG A 106 -8.32 -1.35 -18.28
N LEU A 107 -8.72 -2.02 -19.37
CA LEU A 107 -8.74 -1.41 -20.70
C LEU A 107 -9.80 -0.30 -20.79
N LEU A 108 -10.96 -0.50 -20.15
CA LEU A 108 -12.01 0.52 -20.10
C LEU A 108 -11.58 1.73 -19.29
N GLU A 109 -10.95 1.53 -18.13
CA GLU A 109 -10.45 2.61 -17.28
C GLU A 109 -9.42 3.46 -18.02
N GLN A 110 -8.48 2.84 -18.75
CA GLN A 110 -7.49 3.56 -19.57
C GLN A 110 -8.13 4.30 -20.76
N ALA A 111 -9.31 3.87 -21.22
CA ALA A 111 -10.02 4.49 -22.32
C ALA A 111 -10.77 5.76 -21.95
N VAL A 112 -10.99 6.00 -20.65
CA VAL A 112 -11.66 7.21 -20.17
C VAL A 112 -10.60 8.28 -19.86
N PRO A 113 -10.72 9.51 -20.39
CA PRO A 113 -9.74 10.58 -20.14
C PRO A 113 -9.54 10.91 -18.66
N THR A 114 -10.63 10.87 -17.89
CA THR A 114 -10.65 11.04 -16.44
C THR A 114 -11.36 9.82 -15.84
N PRO A 115 -10.63 8.88 -15.21
CA PRO A 115 -11.23 7.74 -14.53
C PRO A 115 -12.29 8.20 -13.53
N GLY A 116 -13.55 8.18 -13.96
CA GLY A 116 -14.66 8.58 -13.11
C GLY A 116 -14.80 7.63 -11.93
N PHE A 117 -15.56 8.09 -10.94
CA PHE A 117 -15.89 7.34 -9.73
C PHE A 117 -16.26 5.86 -10.01
N GLY A 118 -17.09 5.60 -11.02
CA GLY A 118 -17.52 4.24 -11.37
C GLY A 118 -16.40 3.34 -11.89
N THR A 119 -15.52 3.83 -12.75
CA THR A 119 -14.48 3.01 -13.40
C THR A 119 -13.33 2.69 -12.45
N ALA A 120 -12.83 3.70 -11.72
CA ALA A 120 -11.72 3.52 -10.76
C ALA A 120 -12.10 2.50 -9.67
N LEU A 121 -13.29 2.65 -9.09
CA LEU A 121 -13.76 1.75 -8.03
C LEU A 121 -14.07 0.35 -8.52
N THR A 122 -14.60 0.21 -9.74
CA THR A 122 -14.82 -1.11 -10.35
C THR A 122 -13.50 -1.85 -10.54
N THR A 123 -12.46 -1.18 -11.06
CA THR A 123 -11.13 -1.77 -11.17
C THR A 123 -10.61 -2.21 -9.81
N THR A 124 -10.77 -1.41 -8.75
CA THR A 124 -10.32 -1.75 -7.40
C THR A 124 -11.02 -2.98 -6.85
N VAL A 125 -12.34 -3.04 -6.93
CA VAL A 125 -13.13 -4.19 -6.43
C VAL A 125 -12.78 -5.46 -7.19
N VAL A 126 -12.70 -5.39 -8.52
CA VAL A 126 -12.33 -6.54 -9.37
C VAL A 126 -10.89 -6.95 -9.13
N GLY A 127 -9.97 -6.00 -8.98
CA GLY A 127 -8.55 -6.21 -8.71
C GLY A 127 -8.33 -6.92 -7.37
N LEU A 128 -8.95 -6.44 -6.28
CA LEU A 128 -8.90 -7.10 -4.98
C LEU A 128 -9.50 -8.52 -5.02
N GLY A 129 -10.64 -8.68 -5.71
CA GLY A 129 -11.26 -9.98 -5.89
C GLY A 129 -10.39 -10.97 -6.66
N ALA A 130 -9.81 -10.54 -7.77
CA ALA A 130 -8.86 -11.31 -8.56
C ALA A 130 -7.61 -11.65 -7.74
N LEU A 131 -7.09 -10.70 -6.96
CA LEU A 131 -5.93 -10.90 -6.09
C LEU A 131 -6.18 -12.03 -5.08
N VAL A 132 -7.32 -12.02 -4.37
CA VAL A 132 -7.68 -13.09 -3.43
C VAL A 132 -7.85 -14.44 -4.14
N LEU A 133 -8.57 -14.47 -5.26
CA LEU A 133 -8.83 -15.69 -6.02
C LEU A 133 -7.55 -16.32 -6.60
N VAL A 134 -6.65 -15.52 -7.16
CA VAL A 134 -5.37 -15.99 -7.70
C VAL A 134 -4.43 -16.39 -6.56
N SER A 135 -4.40 -15.64 -5.45
CA SER A 135 -3.64 -16.01 -4.25
C SER A 135 -4.02 -17.39 -3.72
N ALA A 136 -5.33 -17.68 -3.68
CA ALA A 136 -5.83 -19.00 -3.30
C ALA A 136 -5.41 -20.11 -4.28
N GLN A 137 -5.19 -19.80 -5.56
CA GLN A 137 -4.64 -20.77 -6.52
C GLN A 137 -3.13 -20.96 -6.33
N VAL A 138 -2.38 -19.89 -6.08
CA VAL A 138 -0.92 -19.92 -5.93
C VAL A 138 -0.52 -20.63 -4.63
N VAL A 139 -1.20 -20.37 -3.51
CA VAL A 139 -0.82 -20.98 -2.22
C VAL A 139 -0.91 -22.51 -2.24
N ARG A 140 -1.75 -23.09 -3.11
CA ARG A 140 -1.87 -24.56 -3.30
C ARG A 140 -0.57 -25.21 -3.75
N ILE A 141 0.24 -24.48 -4.52
CA ILE A 141 1.51 -24.98 -5.06
C ILE A 141 2.71 -24.59 -4.21
N GLY A 142 2.51 -23.72 -3.20
CA GLY A 142 3.53 -23.30 -2.23
C GLY A 142 3.31 -21.89 -1.70
N ARG A 143 3.50 -21.71 -0.39
CA ARG A 143 3.33 -20.41 0.31
C ARG A 143 4.39 -19.38 -0.09
N ARG A 144 5.60 -19.86 -0.40
CA ARG A 144 6.67 -19.02 -0.95
C ARG A 144 6.28 -18.42 -2.29
N GLY A 145 5.63 -19.19 -3.16
CA GLY A 145 5.16 -18.68 -4.45
C GLY A 145 4.12 -17.56 -4.29
N PHE A 146 3.26 -17.66 -3.28
CA PHE A 146 2.32 -16.59 -2.95
C PHE A 146 3.06 -15.31 -2.53
N ALA A 147 3.94 -15.38 -1.52
CA ALA A 147 4.66 -14.20 -1.05
C ALA A 147 5.56 -13.60 -2.14
N LEU A 148 6.24 -14.44 -2.92
CA LEU A 148 7.03 -14.00 -4.07
C LEU A 148 6.17 -13.28 -5.10
N GLY A 149 4.98 -13.79 -5.44
CA GLY A 149 4.09 -13.14 -6.39
C GLY A 149 3.68 -11.73 -5.93
N ILE A 150 3.30 -11.58 -4.65
CA ILE A 150 2.95 -10.28 -4.08
C ILE A 150 4.15 -9.32 -4.09
N VAL A 151 5.32 -9.75 -3.61
CA VAL A 151 6.53 -8.90 -3.54
C VAL A 151 7.06 -8.54 -4.93
N LEU A 152 7.04 -9.47 -5.89
CA LEU A 152 7.41 -9.20 -7.27
C LEU A 152 6.45 -8.23 -7.94
N GLY A 153 5.14 -8.40 -7.72
CA GLY A 153 4.14 -7.44 -8.19
C GLY A 153 4.39 -6.04 -7.63
N GLY A 154 4.69 -5.94 -6.33
CA GLY A 154 5.08 -4.68 -5.70
C GLY A 154 6.38 -4.09 -6.25
N ALA A 155 7.37 -4.91 -6.61
CA ALA A 155 8.60 -4.41 -7.23
C ALA A 155 8.34 -3.87 -8.65
N VAL A 156 7.52 -4.56 -9.43
CA VAL A 156 7.11 -4.11 -10.78
C VAL A 156 6.29 -2.81 -10.68
N ASP A 157 5.36 -2.72 -9.72
CA ASP A 157 4.57 -1.51 -9.47
C ASP A 157 5.47 -0.30 -9.13
N VAL A 158 6.44 -0.45 -8.21
CA VAL A 158 7.44 0.60 -7.93
C VAL A 158 8.19 1.00 -9.20
N ALA A 159 8.66 0.03 -9.99
CA ALA A 159 9.46 0.32 -11.17
C ALA A 159 8.64 1.03 -12.27
N VAL A 160 7.43 0.57 -12.55
CA VAL A 160 6.52 1.20 -13.52
C VAL A 160 6.23 2.62 -13.07
N ARG A 161 5.72 2.79 -11.85
CA ARG A 161 5.36 4.10 -11.31
C ARG A 161 6.55 5.06 -11.30
N SER A 162 7.73 4.61 -10.90
CA SER A 162 8.95 5.42 -10.98
C SER A 162 9.38 5.74 -12.41
N ALA A 163 9.22 4.83 -13.37
CA ALA A 163 9.51 5.09 -14.79
C ALA A 163 8.59 6.17 -15.37
N PHE A 164 7.36 6.27 -14.86
CA PHE A 164 6.46 7.36 -15.15
C PHE A 164 6.72 8.59 -14.23
N GLY A 165 7.62 8.57 -13.26
CA GLY A 165 7.86 9.72 -12.37
C GLY A 165 6.74 9.90 -11.34
N SER A 166 6.20 8.79 -10.84
CA SER A 166 5.15 8.66 -9.82
C SER A 166 3.71 9.03 -10.20
N TRP A 167 3.47 9.62 -11.38
CA TRP A 167 2.11 9.84 -11.89
C TRP A 167 1.63 8.60 -12.67
N ASP A 168 0.71 7.83 -12.11
CA ASP A 168 0.33 6.50 -12.61
C ASP A 168 -0.19 6.51 -14.07
N PRO A 169 0.08 5.47 -14.88
CA PRO A 169 -0.28 5.41 -16.30
C PRO A 169 -1.76 5.69 -16.61
N VAL A 170 -2.68 5.30 -15.73
CA VAL A 170 -4.11 5.47 -15.97
C VAL A 170 -4.51 6.95 -16.10
N TRP A 171 -3.79 7.85 -15.42
CA TRP A 171 -4.07 9.29 -15.43
C TRP A 171 -3.41 9.99 -16.63
N ARG A 172 -2.67 9.25 -17.46
CA ARG A 172 -1.80 9.81 -18.49
C ARG A 172 -2.40 9.61 -19.87
N PRO A 173 -2.51 10.69 -20.68
CA PRO A 173 -2.80 10.53 -22.10
C PRO A 173 -1.56 10.04 -22.86
N GLY A 174 -1.78 9.51 -24.07
CA GLY A 174 -0.72 9.20 -25.04
C GLY A 174 -0.39 7.72 -25.20
N LEU A 175 0.52 7.43 -26.14
CA LEU A 175 0.78 6.05 -26.59
C LEU A 175 1.52 5.19 -25.56
N LEU A 176 2.39 5.78 -24.75
CA LEU A 176 3.24 5.02 -23.82
C LEU A 176 2.44 4.40 -22.64
N PRO A 177 1.54 5.15 -21.96
CA PRO A 177 0.63 4.55 -20.96
C PRO A 177 -0.26 3.45 -21.56
N TRP A 178 -0.82 3.68 -22.75
CA TRP A 178 -1.59 2.69 -23.48
C TRP A 178 -0.81 1.43 -23.81
N LEU A 179 0.44 1.57 -24.30
CA LEU A 179 1.31 0.44 -24.59
C LEU A 179 1.57 -0.39 -23.34
N TYR A 180 1.86 0.26 -22.20
CA TYR A 180 2.00 -0.44 -20.93
C TYR A 180 0.73 -1.23 -20.59
N THR A 181 -0.44 -0.58 -20.59
CA THR A 181 -1.71 -1.20 -20.21
C THR A 181 -2.06 -2.38 -21.12
N VAL A 182 -1.89 -2.23 -22.43
CA VAL A 182 -2.12 -3.31 -23.40
C VAL A 182 -1.13 -4.47 -23.20
N VAL A 183 0.17 -4.19 -23.05
CA VAL A 183 1.18 -5.22 -22.82
C VAL A 183 0.92 -5.98 -21.52
N ALA A 184 0.59 -5.27 -20.44
CA ALA A 184 0.25 -5.88 -19.15
C ALA A 184 -1.03 -6.74 -19.25
N CYS A 185 -2.06 -6.29 -19.97
CA CYS A 185 -3.27 -7.06 -20.23
C CYS A 185 -3.01 -8.30 -21.09
N VAL A 186 -2.22 -8.18 -22.17
CA VAL A 186 -1.84 -9.31 -23.02
C VAL A 186 -1.03 -10.34 -22.22
N LEU A 187 -0.08 -9.87 -21.40
CA LEU A 187 0.68 -10.72 -20.49
C LEU A 187 -0.24 -11.45 -19.51
N LEU A 188 -1.22 -10.75 -18.93
CA LEU A 188 -2.19 -11.31 -17.99
C LEU A 188 -3.03 -12.43 -18.66
N VAL A 189 -3.52 -12.21 -19.88
CA VAL A 189 -4.25 -13.23 -20.67
C VAL A 189 -3.34 -14.42 -21.03
N ALA A 190 -2.11 -14.16 -21.47
CA ALA A 190 -1.15 -15.20 -21.83
C ALA A 190 -0.77 -16.07 -20.63
N LEU A 191 -0.54 -15.47 -19.46
CA LEU A 191 -0.27 -16.17 -18.22
C LEU A 191 -1.49 -16.98 -17.77
N LEU A 192 -2.69 -16.39 -17.82
CA LEU A 192 -3.93 -17.10 -17.53
C LEU A 192 -4.09 -18.34 -18.42
N ALA A 193 -3.89 -18.20 -19.74
CA ALA A 193 -4.01 -19.32 -20.68
C ALA A 193 -3.02 -20.46 -20.35
N ARG A 194 -1.80 -20.12 -19.89
CA ARG A 194 -0.78 -21.10 -19.47
C ARG A 194 -1.09 -21.76 -18.13
N THR A 195 -1.76 -21.07 -17.21
CA THR A 195 -1.97 -21.55 -15.83
C THR A 195 -3.38 -22.07 -15.56
N ALA A 196 -4.37 -21.78 -16.40
CA ALA A 196 -5.78 -22.11 -16.16
C ALA A 196 -6.05 -23.62 -16.00
N ARG A 197 -5.17 -24.48 -16.53
CA ARG A 197 -5.21 -25.94 -16.33
C ARG A 197 -4.68 -26.39 -14.98
N ALA A 198 -3.79 -25.59 -14.36
CA ALA A 198 -3.23 -25.87 -13.04
C ALA A 198 -4.17 -25.44 -11.88
N PHE A 199 -5.18 -24.61 -12.16
CA PHE A 199 -6.20 -24.24 -11.19
C PHE A 199 -7.02 -25.45 -10.72
N GLY A 200 -7.38 -25.47 -9.45
CA GLY A 200 -8.19 -26.55 -8.89
C GLY A 200 -9.05 -26.15 -7.69
N PRO A 201 -9.72 -27.14 -7.06
CA PRO A 201 -10.64 -26.90 -5.95
C PRO A 201 -9.90 -26.49 -4.67
N VAL A 202 -10.25 -25.34 -4.08
CA VAL A 202 -9.60 -24.81 -2.87
C VAL A 202 -10.29 -25.38 -1.63
N THR A 203 -9.57 -26.17 -0.84
CA THR A 203 -10.07 -26.84 0.38
C THR A 203 -9.45 -26.30 1.69
N GLY A 204 -8.52 -25.35 1.59
CA GLY A 204 -7.81 -24.74 2.73
C GLY A 204 -8.52 -23.52 3.33
N GLU A 205 -7.91 -22.96 4.37
CA GLU A 205 -8.45 -21.82 5.12
C GLU A 205 -8.19 -20.48 4.39
N VAL A 206 -9.07 -20.18 3.43
CA VAL A 206 -8.99 -18.98 2.57
C VAL A 206 -9.07 -17.67 3.35
N ARG A 207 -9.75 -17.63 4.50
CA ARG A 207 -9.90 -16.41 5.32
C ARG A 207 -8.56 -15.78 5.75
N SER A 208 -7.48 -16.55 5.77
CA SER A 208 -6.13 -16.06 6.10
C SER A 208 -5.60 -15.01 5.11
N PHE A 209 -6.17 -14.91 3.90
CA PHE A 209 -5.85 -13.86 2.93
C PHE A 209 -6.39 -12.47 3.31
N ALA A 210 -7.19 -12.35 4.37
CA ALA A 210 -7.57 -11.05 4.94
C ALA A 210 -6.34 -10.17 5.28
N VAL A 211 -5.18 -10.79 5.54
CA VAL A 211 -3.90 -10.10 5.77
C VAL A 211 -3.46 -9.21 4.59
N LEU A 212 -3.97 -9.48 3.37
CA LEU A 212 -3.67 -8.66 2.20
C LEU A 212 -4.14 -7.21 2.39
N GLY A 213 -5.25 -6.94 3.07
CA GLY A 213 -5.77 -5.59 3.26
C GLY A 213 -4.79 -4.68 4.02
N PRO A 214 -4.43 -5.03 5.27
CA PRO A 214 -3.45 -4.27 6.03
C PRO A 214 -2.07 -4.20 5.36
N TYR A 215 -1.64 -5.28 4.68
CA TYR A 215 -0.40 -5.25 3.89
C TYR A 215 -0.47 -4.21 2.76
N LEU A 216 -1.55 -4.19 1.98
CA LEU A 216 -1.73 -3.26 0.86
C LEU A 216 -1.81 -1.82 1.36
N ALA A 217 -2.42 -1.57 2.53
CA ALA A 217 -2.44 -0.25 3.13
C ALA A 217 -1.02 0.23 3.49
N LEU A 218 -0.24 -0.61 4.17
CA LEU A 218 1.16 -0.32 4.48
C LEU A 218 2.01 -0.15 3.22
N TYR A 219 1.77 -0.97 2.20
CA TYR A 219 2.47 -0.88 0.93
C TYR A 219 2.20 0.45 0.22
N VAL A 220 0.93 0.82 0.05
CA VAL A 220 0.55 2.05 -0.64
C VAL A 220 1.03 3.30 0.11
N LEU A 221 0.92 3.31 1.45
CA LEU A 221 1.30 4.46 2.25
C LEU A 221 2.83 4.60 2.42
N ILE A 222 3.54 3.49 2.62
CA ILE A 222 4.92 3.50 3.15
C ILE A 222 5.83 2.56 2.35
N LEU A 223 5.58 1.25 2.40
CA LEU A 223 6.55 0.21 2.02
C LEU A 223 6.75 0.09 0.50
N GLY A 224 5.90 0.70 -0.32
CA GLY A 224 5.94 0.70 -1.78
C GLY A 224 5.84 2.10 -2.40
N SER A 225 6.00 3.15 -1.59
CA SER A 225 5.84 4.55 -1.99
C SER A 225 7.18 5.27 -2.16
N PRO A 226 7.67 5.48 -3.40
CA PRO A 226 8.85 6.30 -3.68
C PRO A 226 8.69 7.72 -3.14
N ALA A 227 7.48 8.27 -3.20
CA ALA A 227 7.17 9.61 -2.72
C ALA A 227 7.36 9.72 -1.20
N PHE A 228 6.87 8.75 -0.43
CA PHE A 228 7.11 8.66 1.01
C PHE A 228 8.61 8.54 1.32
N VAL A 229 9.32 7.64 0.63
CA VAL A 229 10.76 7.43 0.84
C VAL A 229 11.55 8.71 0.50
N ALA A 230 11.16 9.41 -0.57
CA ALA A 230 11.77 10.65 -1.00
C ALA A 230 11.50 11.80 -0.01
N SER A 231 10.27 11.89 0.53
CA SER A 231 9.91 12.92 1.50
C SER A 231 10.55 12.71 2.87
N GLN A 232 10.55 11.49 3.39
CA GLN A 232 11.14 11.16 4.70
C GLN A 232 12.66 11.08 4.65
N GLY A 233 13.22 10.62 3.53
CA GLY A 233 14.66 10.40 3.35
C GLY A 233 15.43 11.60 2.82
N GLY A 234 14.76 12.62 2.30
CA GLY A 234 15.43 13.72 1.57
C GLY A 234 16.12 13.24 0.29
N LEU A 235 15.62 12.16 -0.32
CA LEU A 235 16.18 11.57 -1.54
C LEU A 235 15.41 12.04 -2.78
N GLY A 236 16.11 12.21 -3.91
CA GLY A 236 15.45 12.33 -5.21
C GLY A 236 14.80 11.02 -5.68
N ALA A 237 13.90 11.09 -6.66
CA ALA A 237 13.15 9.92 -7.15
C ALA A 237 14.01 8.69 -7.53
N PRO A 238 15.18 8.83 -8.18
CA PRO A 238 15.99 7.67 -8.55
C PRO A 238 16.46 6.88 -7.33
N TRP A 239 16.92 7.57 -6.28
CA TRP A 239 17.46 6.92 -5.09
C TRP A 239 16.36 6.29 -4.22
N ALA A 240 15.20 6.94 -4.11
CA ALA A 240 14.03 6.34 -3.48
C ALA A 240 13.62 5.02 -4.19
N THR A 241 13.68 5.02 -5.53
CA THR A 241 13.39 3.83 -6.35
C THR A 241 14.41 2.72 -6.14
N VAL A 242 15.71 3.04 -6.12
CA VAL A 242 16.78 2.08 -5.81
C VAL A 242 16.54 1.42 -4.47
N LEU A 243 16.23 2.21 -3.43
CA LEU A 243 16.01 1.70 -2.08
C LEU A 243 14.84 0.70 -2.04
N LEU A 244 13.71 1.05 -2.64
CA LEU A 244 12.52 0.18 -2.64
C LEU A 244 12.74 -1.11 -3.44
N LEU A 245 13.41 -1.04 -4.60
CA LEU A 245 13.74 -2.23 -5.39
C LEU A 245 14.79 -3.11 -4.71
N PHE A 246 15.77 -2.49 -4.04
CA PHE A 246 16.75 -3.21 -3.24
C PHE A 246 16.10 -3.92 -2.05
N GLY A 247 15.18 -3.27 -1.32
CA GLY A 247 14.46 -3.93 -0.25
C GLY A 247 13.51 -5.02 -0.74
N ALA A 248 12.95 -4.92 -1.96
CA ALA A 248 12.25 -6.02 -2.60
C ALA A 248 13.18 -7.22 -2.89
N LEU A 249 14.43 -7.01 -3.31
CA LEU A 249 15.44 -8.07 -3.45
C LEU A 249 15.72 -8.74 -2.10
N LEU A 250 15.91 -7.95 -1.04
CA LEU A 250 16.13 -8.47 0.31
C LEU A 250 14.92 -9.29 0.80
N ALA A 251 13.71 -8.82 0.53
CA ALA A 251 12.47 -9.51 0.86
C ALA A 251 12.36 -10.86 0.13
N ILE A 252 12.69 -10.90 -1.18
CA ILE A 252 12.72 -12.15 -1.97
C ILE A 252 13.73 -13.14 -1.40
N GLU A 253 14.94 -12.67 -1.07
CA GLU A 253 15.96 -13.52 -0.46
C GLU A 253 15.52 -14.05 0.91
N ALA A 254 14.86 -13.20 1.72
CA ALA A 254 14.31 -13.59 3.01
C ALA A 254 13.21 -14.64 2.87
N ILE A 255 12.32 -14.53 1.87
CA ILE A 255 11.31 -15.54 1.55
C ILE A 255 11.98 -16.87 1.16
N GLY A 256 13.07 -16.85 0.38
CA GLY A 256 13.83 -18.04 0.00
C GLY A 256 14.45 -18.76 1.19
N ARG A 257 14.85 -18.02 2.23
CA ARG A 257 15.47 -18.54 3.46
C ARG A 257 14.49 -18.76 4.60
N ASP A 258 13.20 -18.51 4.38
CA ASP A 258 12.20 -18.40 5.44
C ASP A 258 12.18 -19.62 6.37
N ALA A 259 12.34 -20.84 5.86
CA ALA A 259 12.32 -22.10 6.60
C ALA A 259 13.30 -22.17 7.79
N ARG A 260 14.31 -21.29 7.82
CA ARG A 260 15.24 -21.17 8.95
C ARG A 260 14.63 -20.50 10.19
N LEU A 261 13.49 -19.82 10.07
CA LEU A 261 12.81 -19.14 11.17
C LEU A 261 11.74 -20.06 11.79
N PRO A 262 11.90 -20.53 13.04
CA PRO A 262 10.89 -21.32 13.71
C PRO A 262 9.59 -20.51 13.93
N GLY A 263 8.43 -21.12 13.66
CA GLY A 263 7.13 -20.44 13.76
C GLY A 263 6.82 -19.83 15.13
N ARG A 264 7.45 -20.33 16.21
CA ARG A 264 7.34 -19.76 17.56
C ARG A 264 7.91 -18.34 17.71
N TYR A 265 8.71 -17.86 16.75
CA TYR A 265 9.29 -16.52 16.74
C TYR A 265 8.60 -15.57 15.76
N LEU A 266 7.50 -15.98 15.11
CA LEU A 266 6.83 -15.14 14.12
C LEU A 266 6.25 -13.85 14.72
N TRP A 267 5.86 -13.87 16.00
CA TRP A 267 5.44 -12.66 16.73
C TRP A 267 6.55 -11.62 16.82
N ILE A 268 7.83 -12.02 16.86
CA ILE A 268 8.97 -11.10 16.83
C ILE A 268 9.02 -10.38 15.49
N VAL A 269 8.79 -11.08 14.37
CA VAL A 269 8.69 -10.46 13.04
C VAL A 269 7.55 -9.43 13.00
N GLY A 270 6.42 -9.74 13.65
CA GLY A 270 5.33 -8.79 13.84
C GLY A 270 5.73 -7.52 14.61
N LEU A 271 6.48 -7.66 15.70
CA LEU A 271 7.01 -6.51 16.44
C LEU A 271 8.05 -5.72 15.65
N VAL A 272 8.90 -6.40 14.87
CA VAL A 272 9.85 -5.75 13.96
C VAL A 272 9.12 -4.94 12.91
N LEU A 273 8.05 -5.46 12.31
CA LEU A 273 7.22 -4.69 11.38
C LEU A 273 6.62 -3.46 12.04
N LEU A 274 6.05 -3.60 13.24
CA LEU A 274 5.48 -2.48 13.98
C LEU A 274 6.53 -1.40 14.29
N GLY A 275 7.69 -1.79 14.80
CA GLY A 275 8.79 -0.88 15.09
C GLY A 275 9.36 -0.21 13.83
N ALA A 276 9.42 -0.94 12.71
CA ALA A 276 9.86 -0.40 11.42
C ALA A 276 8.86 0.64 10.87
N VAL A 277 7.55 0.38 10.94
CA VAL A 277 6.53 1.36 10.52
C VAL A 277 6.58 2.60 11.42
N ALA A 278 6.73 2.43 12.73
CA ALA A 278 6.89 3.57 13.65
C ALA A 278 8.14 4.39 13.32
N ALA A 279 9.29 3.74 13.17
CA ALA A 279 10.54 4.42 12.83
C ALA A 279 10.46 5.12 11.46
N ALA A 280 9.77 4.54 10.47
CA ALA A 280 9.58 5.17 9.17
C ALA A 280 8.73 6.45 9.22
N LEU A 281 7.74 6.51 10.12
CA LEU A 281 6.82 7.66 10.26
C LEU A 281 7.36 8.78 11.15
N TYR A 282 8.19 8.46 12.14
CA TYR A 282 8.64 9.41 13.17
C TYR A 282 10.11 9.80 13.06
N LEU A 283 10.92 9.08 12.28
CA LEU A 283 12.30 9.45 12.01
C LEU A 283 12.43 10.03 10.59
N HIS A 284 13.54 10.72 10.34
CA HIS A 284 13.87 11.30 9.03
C HIS A 284 15.29 10.90 8.61
N GLY A 285 15.59 11.02 7.32
CA GLY A 285 16.88 10.67 6.75
C GLY A 285 17.18 9.17 6.82
N VAL A 286 18.45 8.81 6.98
CA VAL A 286 18.94 7.41 6.93
C VAL A 286 18.18 6.44 7.87
N PRO A 287 17.84 6.80 9.13
CA PRO A 287 17.05 5.91 9.99
C PRO A 287 15.68 5.52 9.41
N ALA A 288 14.95 6.48 8.81
CA ALA A 288 13.66 6.21 8.18
C ALA A 288 13.81 5.27 6.97
N LEU A 289 14.87 5.47 6.19
CA LEU A 289 15.21 4.64 5.03
C LEU A 289 15.51 3.19 5.42
N ILE A 290 16.28 2.98 6.49
CA ILE A 290 16.54 1.63 7.04
C ILE A 290 15.25 1.00 7.54
N ALA A 291 14.39 1.79 8.20
CA ALA A 291 13.12 1.31 8.71
C ALA A 291 12.21 0.80 7.59
N VAL A 292 12.13 1.49 6.45
CA VAL A 292 11.37 1.02 5.27
C VAL A 292 11.90 -0.33 4.76
N LEU A 293 13.23 -0.49 4.63
CA LEU A 293 13.85 -1.76 4.21
C LEU A 293 13.51 -2.91 5.17
N VAL A 294 13.63 -2.67 6.47
CA VAL A 294 13.29 -3.66 7.51
C VAL A 294 11.80 -4.00 7.45
N GLY A 295 10.94 -2.99 7.27
CA GLY A 295 9.50 -3.15 7.15
C GLY A 295 9.11 -4.01 5.94
N GLN A 296 9.73 -3.79 4.77
CA GLN A 296 9.49 -4.61 3.57
C GLN A 296 9.83 -6.08 3.81
N VAL A 297 11.00 -6.36 4.42
CA VAL A 297 11.43 -7.74 4.73
C VAL A 297 10.50 -8.39 5.76
N ALA A 298 10.14 -7.68 6.83
CA ALA A 298 9.26 -8.20 7.87
C ALA A 298 7.85 -8.51 7.33
N ALA A 299 7.28 -7.59 6.53
CA ALA A 299 5.99 -7.78 5.87
C ALA A 299 6.02 -8.99 4.92
N ALA A 300 7.08 -9.15 4.12
CA ALA A 300 7.24 -10.28 3.22
C ALA A 300 7.34 -11.63 3.95
N LEU A 301 8.07 -11.68 5.07
CA LEU A 301 8.16 -12.88 5.91
C LEU A 301 6.80 -13.25 6.53
N LEU A 302 6.02 -12.26 6.98
CA LEU A 302 4.65 -12.49 7.46
C LEU A 302 3.74 -13.00 6.33
N LEU A 303 3.81 -12.44 5.11
CA LEU A 303 3.08 -12.95 3.94
C LEU A 303 3.46 -14.39 3.60
N ALA A 304 4.73 -14.78 3.75
CA ALA A 304 5.17 -16.15 3.50
C ALA A 304 4.66 -17.14 4.56
N ARG A 305 4.37 -16.67 5.79
CA ARG A 305 4.13 -17.51 6.96
C ARG A 305 2.75 -17.41 7.60
N LEU A 306 1.89 -16.49 7.20
CA LEU A 306 0.54 -16.35 7.73
C LEU A 306 -0.54 -17.10 6.94
N PRO A 307 -0.58 -17.06 5.60
CA PRO A 307 -1.62 -17.78 4.85
C PRO A 307 -1.55 -19.29 5.12
N ALA A 308 -2.64 -19.89 5.59
CA ALA A 308 -2.67 -21.31 5.93
C ALA A 308 -2.84 -22.16 4.66
N ALA A 309 -1.99 -23.18 4.53
CA ALA A 309 -1.90 -24.01 3.33
C ALA A 309 -3.17 -24.85 3.08
N TYR A 310 -3.37 -25.17 1.80
CA TYR A 310 -4.28 -26.19 1.30
C TYR A 310 -3.98 -27.54 1.97
N GLN A 311 -4.99 -28.18 2.57
CA GLN A 311 -4.89 -29.58 2.98
C GLN A 311 -5.32 -30.47 1.80
N PRO A 312 -4.43 -31.30 1.23
CA PRO A 312 -4.85 -32.29 0.24
C PRO A 312 -5.87 -33.24 0.88
N PRO A 313 -6.90 -33.66 0.15
CA PRO A 313 -7.83 -34.68 0.65
C PRO A 313 -7.03 -35.94 1.01
N ALA A 314 -7.37 -36.55 2.15
CA ALA A 314 -6.73 -37.80 2.57
C ALA A 314 -6.93 -38.87 1.48
N PRO A 315 -5.90 -39.65 1.13
CA PRO A 315 -6.06 -40.76 0.20
C PRO A 315 -7.12 -41.72 0.75
N ALA A 316 -8.00 -42.21 -0.13
CA ALA A 316 -9.03 -43.16 0.24
C ALA A 316 -8.39 -44.38 0.93
N GLY A 317 -8.67 -44.56 2.23
CA GLY A 317 -8.16 -45.68 3.03
C GLY A 317 -7.10 -45.34 4.09
N ALA A 318 -6.70 -44.07 4.27
CA ALA A 318 -5.82 -43.72 5.39
C ALA A 318 -6.56 -43.85 6.75
N PRO A 319 -6.03 -44.61 7.74
CA PRO A 319 -6.67 -44.70 9.05
C PRO A 319 -6.67 -43.34 9.72
N ALA A 320 -7.85 -42.92 10.21
CA ALA A 320 -8.01 -41.67 10.95
C ALA A 320 -7.05 -41.67 12.15
N ARG A 321 -5.99 -40.87 12.09
CA ARG A 321 -5.20 -40.57 13.29
C ARG A 321 -6.08 -39.77 14.22
N ALA A 322 -6.35 -40.31 15.40
CA ALA A 322 -7.01 -39.62 16.49
C ALA A 322 -6.16 -38.40 16.90
N GLY A 323 -6.42 -37.25 16.28
CA GLY A 323 -5.86 -35.96 16.64
C GLY A 323 -6.65 -35.38 17.80
N GLY A 324 -5.96 -35.07 18.90
CA GLY A 324 -6.54 -34.48 20.10
C GLY A 324 -7.33 -33.22 19.81
N VAL A 325 -8.60 -33.24 20.23
CA VAL A 325 -9.46 -32.07 20.31
C VAL A 325 -9.04 -31.27 21.54
N LEU A 326 -8.25 -30.20 21.35
CA LEU A 326 -8.16 -29.15 22.35
C LEU A 326 -9.47 -28.35 22.30
N ARG A 327 -10.33 -28.57 23.30
CA ARG A 327 -11.54 -27.76 23.54
C ARG A 327 -11.14 -26.34 23.99
N PRO A 328 -11.81 -25.28 23.52
CA PRO A 328 -11.70 -23.95 24.11
C PRO A 328 -12.53 -23.90 25.41
N GLY A 329 -11.90 -23.60 26.54
CA GLY A 329 -12.59 -23.36 27.81
C GLY A 329 -12.92 -21.89 27.98
N VAL A 330 -14.21 -21.56 28.18
CA VAL A 330 -14.70 -20.27 28.65
C VAL A 330 -15.21 -20.43 30.09
N ALA A 331 -14.92 -19.40 30.89
CA ALA A 331 -15.18 -19.09 32.31
C ALA A 331 -16.42 -19.67 33.02
N ALA A 332 -16.33 -19.94 34.34
CA ALA A 332 -16.75 -19.02 35.42
C ALA A 332 -16.86 -19.71 36.82
N ALA A 333 -16.36 -19.00 37.84
CA ALA A 333 -16.81 -18.85 39.25
C ALA A 333 -17.00 -20.03 40.22
N GLY A 334 -16.47 -19.85 41.44
CA GLY A 334 -17.04 -20.39 42.69
C GLY A 334 -16.04 -20.94 43.72
N ASP A 335 -15.65 -20.10 44.69
CA ASP A 335 -15.32 -20.36 46.11
C ASP A 335 -14.34 -21.50 46.50
N GLY A 336 -13.36 -21.38 47.39
CA GLY A 336 -12.99 -20.34 48.36
C GLY A 336 -11.86 -20.91 49.26
N ALA A 337 -11.23 -20.01 50.02
CA ALA A 337 -10.33 -20.24 51.17
C ALA A 337 -8.91 -20.84 50.93
N GLY A 338 -7.88 -20.00 51.12
CA GLY A 338 -6.48 -20.40 51.35
C GLY A 338 -6.19 -20.67 52.83
N PRO A 339 -4.98 -20.40 53.36
CA PRO A 339 -3.64 -20.41 52.75
C PRO A 339 -2.65 -21.29 53.56
N GLY A 340 -1.44 -21.54 53.03
CA GLY A 340 -0.39 -22.19 53.83
C GLY A 340 0.85 -22.64 53.06
N ARG A 341 1.78 -21.72 52.80
CA ARG A 341 3.22 -21.98 52.59
C ARG A 341 3.94 -21.79 53.94
N PRO A 342 5.26 -22.07 54.11
CA PRO A 342 6.24 -22.69 53.20
C PRO A 342 7.16 -23.73 53.90
N ALA A 343 8.04 -24.40 53.13
CA ALA A 343 9.50 -24.51 53.34
C ALA A 343 9.86 -26.01 53.45
N GLY A 344 10.98 -26.57 53.01
CA GLY A 344 12.21 -26.08 52.40
C GLY A 344 13.28 -27.18 52.59
N ARG A 345 14.24 -27.28 51.66
CA ARG A 345 15.55 -27.99 51.77
C ARG A 345 15.52 -29.55 51.72
N ARG A 346 16.24 -30.14 50.75
CA ARG A 346 17.60 -30.78 50.80
C ARG A 346 17.61 -32.04 51.72
N ALA A 347 18.24 -33.18 51.44
CA ALA A 347 19.33 -33.58 50.56
C ALA A 347 19.35 -35.12 50.38
N HIS A 348 20.22 -35.56 49.47
CA HIS A 348 20.78 -36.90 49.28
C HIS A 348 21.05 -37.75 50.54
N ALA A 349 20.87 -39.07 50.44
CA ALA A 349 21.91 -40.11 50.51
C ALA A 349 21.27 -41.52 50.54
N GLY A 350 21.81 -42.48 49.76
CA GLY A 350 21.61 -43.93 50.00
C GLY A 350 22.61 -44.42 51.07
N PRO A 351 23.02 -45.71 51.11
CA PRO A 351 22.49 -46.93 50.49
C PRO A 351 22.37 -48.10 51.51
N THR A 352 22.41 -49.36 51.03
CA THR A 352 22.41 -50.68 51.73
C THR A 352 21.00 -51.25 51.95
N GLY A 353 20.60 -52.45 51.49
CA GLY A 353 21.33 -53.67 51.14
C GLY A 353 21.12 -54.69 52.27
N LEU A 354 20.33 -55.75 52.03
CA LEU A 354 20.39 -57.09 52.66
C LEU A 354 19.15 -57.94 52.26
N GLU A 355 19.41 -58.99 51.48
CA GLU A 355 18.65 -60.25 51.42
C GLU A 355 19.10 -61.15 52.62
N PRO A 356 18.45 -62.29 53.01
CA PRO A 356 18.20 -63.43 52.10
C PRO A 356 17.04 -64.42 52.42
N ASP A 357 16.88 -65.37 51.48
CA ASP A 357 16.52 -66.80 51.60
C ASP A 357 15.21 -67.27 52.24
N SER A 358 14.40 -68.02 51.47
CA SER A 358 14.33 -69.51 51.55
C SER A 358 13.11 -70.12 50.82
N ALA A 359 13.37 -71.14 50.01
CA ALA A 359 12.41 -72.08 49.37
C ALA A 359 12.05 -73.23 50.37
N PRO A 360 11.14 -74.24 50.13
CA PRO A 360 10.93 -74.98 48.86
C PRO A 360 9.48 -75.50 48.54
N SER A 361 9.38 -76.12 47.34
CA SER A 361 8.31 -76.87 46.61
C SER A 361 7.67 -78.08 47.38
N PRO A 362 6.82 -78.99 46.80
CA PRO A 362 6.35 -79.20 45.40
C PRO A 362 4.90 -79.74 45.16
N GLY A 363 4.50 -79.86 43.87
CA GLY A 363 3.77 -81.05 43.38
C GLY A 363 2.49 -80.83 42.54
N GLY A 364 2.42 -81.44 41.33
CA GLY A 364 1.17 -82.08 40.87
C GLY A 364 0.63 -81.81 39.45
N ARG A 365 1.04 -82.68 38.50
CA ARG A 365 0.27 -83.32 37.39
C ARG A 365 -0.18 -82.55 36.11
N ARG A 366 0.17 -83.18 34.98
CA ARG A 366 -0.35 -83.04 33.62
C ARG A 366 -1.65 -83.85 33.41
N VAL A 367 -2.57 -83.36 32.58
CA VAL A 367 -3.49 -84.16 31.71
C VAL A 367 -3.71 -83.39 30.41
N GLY A 368 -3.79 -84.08 29.26
CA GLY A 368 -3.90 -83.49 27.92
C GLY A 368 -5.29 -83.56 27.26
N VAL A 369 -5.53 -82.59 26.34
CA VAL A 369 -6.10 -82.62 24.95
C VAL A 369 -7.49 -83.31 24.76
N PRO A 370 -8.51 -82.74 24.03
CA PRO A 370 -8.38 -82.27 22.63
C PRO A 370 -9.19 -81.04 22.16
N GLY A 371 -8.92 -80.67 20.90
CA GLY A 371 -9.33 -79.46 20.19
C GLY A 371 -10.83 -79.22 20.00
N GLY A 372 -11.17 -77.93 19.88
CA GLY A 372 -12.45 -77.43 19.42
C GLY A 372 -12.21 -76.09 18.70
N GLY A 373 -12.40 -76.06 17.39
CA GLY A 373 -12.23 -74.86 16.57
C GLY A 373 -13.30 -73.80 16.89
N MET A 374 -12.87 -72.57 17.13
CA MET A 374 -13.76 -71.42 17.29
C MET A 374 -13.42 -70.35 16.25
N ARG A 375 -14.33 -70.16 15.28
CA ARG A 375 -14.27 -69.07 14.29
C ARG A 375 -14.38 -67.72 15.00
N PRO A 376 -13.63 -66.68 14.60
CA PRO A 376 -13.78 -65.35 15.16
C PRO A 376 -15.11 -64.72 14.69
N ARG A 377 -15.89 -64.18 15.65
CA ARG A 377 -17.08 -63.37 15.36
C ARG A 377 -16.69 -62.10 14.59
N PRO A 378 -17.45 -61.67 13.57
CA PRO A 378 -17.18 -60.41 12.89
C PRO A 378 -17.42 -59.23 13.85
N ARG A 379 -16.46 -58.30 13.91
CA ARG A 379 -16.63 -57.02 14.61
C ARG A 379 -17.77 -56.23 13.93
N PRO A 380 -18.65 -55.55 14.69
CA PRO A 380 -19.63 -54.66 14.10
C PRO A 380 -18.89 -53.55 13.34
N THR A 381 -19.25 -53.36 12.07
CA THR A 381 -18.81 -52.21 11.27
C THR A 381 -19.28 -50.94 11.97
N PRO A 382 -18.39 -49.96 12.22
CA PRO A 382 -18.81 -48.67 12.75
C PRO A 382 -19.81 -48.03 11.78
N PRO A 383 -20.80 -47.26 12.27
CA PRO A 383 -21.71 -46.54 11.39
C PRO A 383 -20.89 -45.66 10.44
N PRO A 384 -21.33 -45.47 9.19
CA PRO A 384 -20.65 -44.55 8.27
C PRO A 384 -20.53 -43.20 8.97
N ALA A 385 -19.31 -42.67 9.03
CA ALA A 385 -19.07 -41.35 9.58
C ALA A 385 -20.05 -40.37 8.89
N PRO A 386 -20.71 -39.48 9.64
CA PRO A 386 -21.58 -38.49 9.02
C PRO A 386 -20.77 -37.76 7.94
N PRO A 387 -21.35 -37.48 6.76
CA PRO A 387 -20.63 -36.79 5.71
C PRO A 387 -20.04 -35.52 6.31
N VAL A 388 -18.71 -35.41 6.30
CA VAL A 388 -18.03 -34.18 6.68
C VAL A 388 -18.60 -33.13 5.73
N ARG A 389 -19.51 -32.30 6.23
CA ARG A 389 -19.99 -31.15 5.47
C ARG A 389 -18.76 -30.28 5.24
N HIS A 390 -18.16 -30.41 4.05
CA HIS A 390 -17.19 -29.46 3.56
C HIS A 390 -17.90 -28.11 3.60
N ARG A 391 -17.64 -27.31 4.63
CA ARG A 391 -18.12 -25.92 4.67
C ARG A 391 -17.69 -25.31 3.35
N THR A 392 -18.67 -24.86 2.58
CA THR A 392 -18.49 -24.32 1.24
C THR A 392 -17.35 -23.30 1.23
N PRO A 393 -16.37 -23.39 0.29
CA PRO A 393 -15.26 -22.45 0.22
C PRO A 393 -15.73 -20.98 0.04
N ALA A 394 -16.99 -20.79 -0.37
CA ALA A 394 -17.67 -19.51 -0.48
C ALA A 394 -17.51 -18.60 0.76
N PHE A 395 -17.70 -19.13 1.98
CA PHE A 395 -17.57 -18.30 3.19
C PHE A 395 -16.13 -17.85 3.41
N GLY A 396 -15.15 -18.72 3.18
CA GLY A 396 -13.73 -18.39 3.32
C GLY A 396 -13.30 -17.31 2.31
N PHE A 397 -13.79 -17.40 1.07
CA PHE A 397 -13.59 -16.38 0.04
C PHE A 397 -14.27 -15.06 0.40
N ALA A 398 -15.51 -15.08 0.89
CA ALA A 398 -16.21 -13.88 1.35
C ALA A 398 -15.43 -13.17 2.47
N ALA A 399 -14.99 -13.91 3.50
CA ALA A 399 -14.21 -13.35 4.60
C ALA A 399 -12.85 -12.81 4.16
N ALA A 400 -12.18 -13.46 3.20
CA ALA A 400 -10.92 -12.99 2.64
C ALA A 400 -11.10 -11.69 1.83
N GLY A 401 -12.12 -11.64 0.96
CA GLY A 401 -12.45 -10.43 0.20
C GLY A 401 -12.81 -9.27 1.12
N LEU A 402 -13.69 -9.51 2.09
CA LEU A 402 -14.07 -8.54 3.12
C LEU A 402 -12.86 -8.02 3.89
N GLY A 403 -11.98 -8.91 4.36
CA GLY A 403 -10.79 -8.54 5.10
C GLY A 403 -9.76 -7.79 4.26
N ALA A 404 -9.60 -8.14 2.98
CA ALA A 404 -8.73 -7.42 2.06
C ALA A 404 -9.23 -6.00 1.79
N GLY A 405 -10.54 -5.83 1.55
CA GLY A 405 -11.14 -4.52 1.32
C GLY A 405 -11.20 -3.65 2.57
N LEU A 406 -11.83 -4.14 3.65
CA LEU A 406 -11.97 -3.38 4.90
C LEU A 406 -10.61 -3.12 5.58
N GLY A 407 -9.73 -4.11 5.60
CA GLY A 407 -8.40 -3.95 6.19
C GLY A 407 -7.53 -2.93 5.46
N PHE A 408 -7.80 -2.69 4.18
CA PHE A 408 -7.19 -1.59 3.43
C PHE A 408 -7.86 -0.25 3.74
N VAL A 409 -9.17 -0.15 3.46
CA VAL A 409 -9.88 1.13 3.47
C VAL A 409 -9.94 1.73 4.86
N LEU A 410 -10.10 0.95 5.92
CA LEU A 410 -10.16 1.49 7.29
C LEU A 410 -8.84 2.13 7.71
N VAL A 411 -7.71 1.62 7.21
CA VAL A 411 -6.40 2.23 7.49
C VAL A 411 -6.24 3.49 6.66
N VAL A 412 -6.45 3.42 5.35
CA VAL A 412 -6.16 4.53 4.43
C VAL A 412 -7.18 5.66 4.54
N LEU A 413 -8.48 5.35 4.55
CA LEU A 413 -9.55 6.34 4.65
C LEU A 413 -9.44 7.14 5.95
N LEU A 414 -9.26 6.46 7.10
CA LEU A 414 -9.13 7.16 8.38
C LEU A 414 -7.81 7.94 8.48
N TYR A 415 -6.74 7.43 7.87
CA TYR A 415 -5.46 8.13 7.80
C TYR A 415 -5.58 9.46 7.03
N GLN A 416 -6.38 9.48 5.97
CA GLN A 416 -6.54 10.64 5.09
C GLN A 416 -7.70 11.55 5.49
N ALA A 417 -8.73 11.03 6.15
CA ALA A 417 -9.82 11.83 6.69
C ALA A 417 -9.33 12.87 7.70
N SER A 418 -8.13 12.71 8.26
CA SER A 418 -7.47 13.74 9.07
C SER A 418 -7.05 14.99 8.29
N TYR A 419 -7.34 15.06 6.98
CA TYR A 419 -7.26 16.28 6.20
C TYR A 419 -8.40 17.24 6.52
N ASP A 420 -9.63 16.74 6.55
CA ASP A 420 -10.82 17.55 6.81
C ASP A 420 -11.35 17.45 8.24
N LEU A 421 -11.11 16.32 8.90
CA LEU A 421 -11.68 16.02 10.22
C LEU A 421 -10.59 15.95 11.29
N PRO A 422 -10.64 16.78 12.34
CA PRO A 422 -9.73 16.66 13.45
C PRO A 422 -9.98 15.34 14.18
N LEU A 423 -9.01 14.42 14.10
CA LEU A 423 -9.05 13.16 14.83
C LEU A 423 -8.67 13.41 16.30
N PRO A 424 -9.22 12.63 17.25
CA PRO A 424 -8.86 12.75 18.67
C PRO A 424 -7.45 12.21 18.99
N PHE A 425 -6.69 11.80 17.98
CA PHE A 425 -5.34 11.24 18.08
C PHE A 425 -4.54 11.53 16.79
N ASP A 426 -3.22 11.37 16.84
CA ASP A 426 -2.32 11.50 15.69
C ASP A 426 -2.65 10.46 14.60
N ASN A 427 -2.92 10.93 13.37
CA ASN A 427 -3.29 10.05 12.26
C ASN A 427 -2.23 8.98 11.96
N ARG A 428 -0.95 9.21 12.31
CA ARG A 428 0.15 8.23 12.21
C ARG A 428 -0.10 6.92 12.98
N PHE A 429 -1.06 6.89 13.92
CA PHE A 429 -1.50 5.64 14.56
C PHE A 429 -2.21 4.67 13.60
N LEU A 430 -2.77 5.15 12.47
CA LEU A 430 -3.53 4.29 11.55
C LEU A 430 -2.63 3.30 10.79
N PRO A 431 -1.51 3.71 10.17
CA PRO A 431 -0.54 2.75 9.62
C PRO A 431 0.00 1.79 10.69
N LEU A 432 0.22 2.25 11.93
CA LEU A 432 0.62 1.37 13.04
C LEU A 432 -0.47 0.34 13.36
N ALA A 433 -1.74 0.73 13.35
CA ALA A 433 -2.86 -0.20 13.47
C ALA A 433 -2.87 -1.21 12.31
N GLY A 434 -2.56 -0.77 11.08
CA GLY A 434 -2.34 -1.66 9.94
C GLY A 434 -1.23 -2.70 10.18
N ALA A 435 -0.09 -2.28 10.73
CA ALA A 435 0.99 -3.18 11.13
C ALA A 435 0.57 -4.18 12.22
N VAL A 436 -0.18 -3.71 13.22
CA VAL A 436 -0.76 -4.58 14.26
C VAL A 436 -1.74 -5.59 13.64
N LEU A 437 -2.67 -5.15 12.79
CA LEU A 437 -3.64 -6.03 12.11
C LEU A 437 -2.93 -7.09 11.26
N MET A 438 -1.84 -6.72 10.59
CA MET A 438 -1.01 -7.66 9.82
C MET A 438 -0.26 -8.65 10.73
N ALA A 439 0.25 -8.19 11.87
CA ALA A 439 1.04 -8.98 12.82
C ALA A 439 0.18 -9.83 13.79
N LEU A 440 -1.07 -9.46 14.01
CA LEU A 440 -1.94 -10.06 15.02
C LEU A 440 -2.07 -11.59 14.91
N PRO A 441 -2.24 -12.19 13.71
CA PRO A 441 -2.32 -13.64 13.62
C PRO A 441 -1.04 -14.32 14.11
N ALA A 442 0.15 -13.75 13.83
CA ALA A 442 1.41 -14.28 14.33
C ALA A 442 1.50 -14.24 15.86
N ALA A 443 1.02 -13.16 16.48
CA ALA A 443 1.00 -12.97 17.93
C ALA A 443 0.02 -13.93 18.63
N LEU A 444 -1.15 -14.18 18.03
CA LEU A 444 -2.15 -15.12 18.53
C LEU A 444 -1.74 -16.60 18.36
N GLY A 445 -0.51 -16.86 17.89
CA GLY A 445 -0.02 -18.21 17.65
C GLY A 445 -0.76 -18.90 16.51
N TYR A 446 -1.35 -18.13 15.57
CA TYR A 446 -1.89 -18.68 14.35
C TYR A 446 -0.73 -19.31 13.55
N ARG A 447 -0.60 -20.62 13.70
CA ARG A 447 0.36 -21.44 12.98
C ARG A 447 -0.39 -22.15 11.88
N SER A 448 0.10 -22.02 10.65
CA SER A 448 -0.26 -22.99 9.63
C SER A 448 0.03 -24.39 10.19
N THR A 449 -0.96 -25.28 10.19
CA THR A 449 -0.85 -26.67 10.70
C THR A 449 0.08 -27.56 9.88
N VAL A 450 0.89 -26.96 9.00
CA VAL A 450 1.80 -27.59 8.06
C VAL A 450 3.20 -27.00 8.29
N ASP A 451 3.79 -27.29 9.45
CA ASP A 451 5.24 -27.16 9.67
C ASP A 451 6.02 -28.33 9.02
N THR A 452 5.36 -29.10 8.15
CA THR A 452 5.85 -30.33 7.54
C THR A 452 5.80 -30.30 6.01
N GLU A 453 6.25 -29.21 5.38
CA GLU A 453 6.98 -29.45 4.12
C GLU A 453 8.35 -29.97 4.55
N PRO A 454 8.73 -31.22 4.25
CA PRO A 454 10.13 -31.61 4.38
C PRO A 454 10.92 -30.61 3.55
N ALA A 455 11.88 -29.96 4.20
CA ALA A 455 12.92 -29.20 3.54
C ALA A 455 13.73 -30.18 2.68
N THR A 456 13.18 -30.58 1.53
CA THR A 456 14.02 -30.94 0.41
C THR A 456 14.66 -29.62 0.04
N PRO A 457 15.97 -29.45 0.31
CA PRO A 457 16.62 -28.26 -0.16
C PRO A 457 16.49 -28.33 -1.67
N ASP A 458 15.78 -27.37 -2.26
CA ASP A 458 15.94 -27.09 -3.68
C ASP A 458 17.36 -26.52 -3.82
N ARG A 459 18.33 -27.43 -3.74
CA ARG A 459 19.77 -27.18 -3.55
C ARG A 459 20.40 -26.62 -4.84
N ARG A 460 19.59 -26.46 -5.87
CA ARG A 460 19.86 -25.77 -7.12
C ARG A 460 18.67 -24.83 -7.30
N GLY A 461 18.91 -23.53 -7.49
CA GLY A 461 17.85 -22.52 -7.63
C GLY A 461 16.91 -22.80 -8.80
N GLY A 462 16.01 -23.76 -8.63
CA GLY A 462 15.21 -24.36 -9.68
C GLY A 462 13.96 -23.55 -9.92
N LEU A 463 13.85 -22.98 -11.11
CA LEU A 463 12.63 -22.42 -11.73
C LEU A 463 12.07 -21.10 -11.17
N LEU A 464 12.24 -20.76 -9.89
CA LEU A 464 11.89 -19.42 -9.36
C LEU A 464 13.08 -18.44 -9.36
N ALA A 465 14.31 -18.95 -9.50
CA ALA A 465 15.52 -18.13 -9.66
C ALA A 465 15.45 -17.05 -10.76
N PRO A 466 14.89 -17.29 -11.97
CA PRO A 466 14.75 -16.23 -12.97
C PRO A 466 13.81 -15.11 -12.49
N LEU A 467 12.78 -15.43 -11.70
CA LEU A 467 11.88 -14.41 -11.12
C LEU A 467 12.58 -13.60 -10.03
N ALA A 468 13.48 -14.19 -9.26
CA ALA A 468 14.28 -13.49 -8.26
C ALA A 468 15.24 -12.44 -8.87
N GLY A 469 15.61 -12.61 -10.15
CA GLY A 469 16.39 -11.61 -10.90
C GLY A 469 15.60 -10.41 -11.39
N VAL A 470 14.26 -10.45 -11.37
CA VAL A 470 13.41 -9.38 -11.94
C VAL A 470 13.69 -8.03 -11.27
N PRO A 471 13.68 -7.86 -9.94
CA PRO A 471 13.93 -6.54 -9.36
C PRO A 471 15.34 -6.01 -9.64
N ALA A 472 16.32 -6.89 -9.86
CA ALA A 472 17.66 -6.48 -10.28
C ALA A 472 17.65 -5.91 -11.71
N VAL A 473 16.85 -6.47 -12.62
CA VAL A 473 16.63 -5.88 -13.96
C VAL A 473 15.90 -4.56 -13.84
N LEU A 474 14.91 -4.45 -12.94
CA LEU A 474 14.15 -3.21 -12.72
C LEU A 474 15.02 -2.05 -12.20
N LEU A 475 16.22 -2.31 -11.66
CA LEU A 475 17.19 -1.25 -11.33
C LEU A 475 17.67 -0.46 -12.55
N ILE A 476 17.35 -0.88 -13.78
CA ILE A 476 17.54 -0.03 -14.96
C ILE A 476 16.70 1.25 -14.91
N VAL A 477 15.52 1.23 -14.26
CA VAL A 477 14.63 2.39 -14.17
C VAL A 477 15.30 3.59 -13.50
N PRO A 478 15.85 3.49 -12.28
CA PRO A 478 16.53 4.62 -11.67
C PRO A 478 17.78 5.07 -12.45
N ILE A 479 18.46 4.17 -13.16
CA ILE A 479 19.56 4.55 -14.06
C ILE A 479 19.04 5.44 -15.18
N VAL A 480 17.95 5.05 -15.84
CA VAL A 480 17.30 5.89 -16.88
C VAL A 480 16.86 7.23 -16.29
N LEU A 481 16.28 7.25 -15.08
CA LEU A 481 15.91 8.51 -14.42
C LEU A 481 17.11 9.41 -14.12
N LEU A 482 18.29 8.86 -13.82
CA LEU A 482 19.52 9.64 -13.65
C LEU A 482 20.06 10.15 -14.99
N LEU A 483 19.96 9.36 -16.06
CA LEU A 483 20.43 9.73 -17.39
C LEU A 483 19.50 10.71 -18.12
N THR A 484 18.25 10.81 -17.68
CA THR A 484 17.19 11.68 -18.25
C THR A 484 16.84 12.84 -17.32
N THR A 485 17.79 13.29 -16.48
CA THR A 485 17.62 14.53 -15.73
C THR A 485 17.50 15.71 -16.70
N PRO A 486 16.40 16.47 -16.68
CA PRO A 486 16.20 17.59 -17.60
C PRO A 486 17.25 18.69 -17.37
N ALA A 487 17.53 19.46 -18.42
CA ALA A 487 18.39 20.63 -18.30
C ALA A 487 17.77 21.65 -17.32
N PRO A 488 18.59 22.37 -16.53
CA PRO A 488 18.09 23.44 -15.68
C PRO A 488 17.31 24.48 -16.48
N ALA A 489 16.28 25.04 -15.88
CA ALA A 489 15.53 26.16 -16.44
C ALA A 489 16.46 27.34 -16.69
N HIS A 490 16.25 28.05 -17.80
CA HIS A 490 16.93 29.30 -18.08
C HIS A 490 16.17 30.45 -17.40
N PRO A 491 16.76 31.15 -16.43
CA PRO A 491 16.10 32.29 -15.79
C PRO A 491 15.88 33.42 -16.79
N SER A 492 14.71 34.06 -16.71
CA SER A 492 14.36 35.32 -17.39
C SER A 492 14.65 36.56 -16.53
N ALA A 493 15.01 36.36 -15.27
CA ALA A 493 15.32 37.41 -14.32
C ALA A 493 16.39 38.40 -14.81
N THR A 494 16.23 39.67 -14.42
CA THR A 494 17.23 40.73 -14.61
C THR A 494 17.99 41.00 -13.32
N ALA A 495 18.89 42.00 -13.33
CA ALA A 495 19.64 42.38 -12.13
C ALA A 495 18.75 42.80 -10.95
N ASP A 496 17.53 43.28 -11.24
CA ASP A 496 16.60 43.93 -10.34
C ASP A 496 15.16 43.37 -10.42
N SER A 497 14.89 42.34 -11.24
CA SER A 497 13.52 41.82 -11.39
C SER A 497 13.44 40.31 -11.57
N VAL A 498 12.36 39.71 -11.06
CA VAL A 498 12.03 38.28 -11.18
C VAL A 498 10.54 38.07 -11.45
N ARG A 499 10.19 37.06 -12.24
CA ARG A 499 8.81 36.59 -12.41
C ARG A 499 8.47 35.58 -11.31
N LEU A 500 7.52 35.93 -10.46
CA LEU A 500 7.06 35.11 -9.34
C LEU A 500 5.65 34.58 -9.61
N VAL A 501 5.42 33.31 -9.30
CA VAL A 501 4.08 32.70 -9.29
C VAL A 501 3.83 32.04 -7.95
N THR A 502 2.65 32.25 -7.35
CA THR A 502 2.17 31.45 -6.21
C THR A 502 0.91 30.68 -6.56
N TRP A 503 0.79 29.44 -6.07
CA TRP A 503 -0.35 28.58 -6.37
C TRP A 503 -0.55 27.45 -5.35
N ASN A 504 -1.75 27.37 -4.77
CA ASN A 504 -2.25 26.15 -4.11
C ASN A 504 -2.57 25.11 -5.18
N LEU A 505 -2.01 23.89 -5.08
CA LEU A 505 -2.13 22.86 -6.12
C LEU A 505 -3.22 21.82 -5.87
N HIS A 506 -3.98 21.90 -4.79
CA HIS A 506 -5.00 20.90 -4.44
C HIS A 506 -4.46 19.47 -4.55
N TYR A 507 -3.24 19.25 -4.01
CA TYR A 507 -2.51 17.97 -4.04
C TYR A 507 -2.40 17.30 -5.43
N GLY A 508 -2.52 18.09 -6.51
CA GLY A 508 -2.42 17.68 -7.90
C GLY A 508 -3.72 17.19 -8.53
N VAL A 509 -4.87 17.48 -7.91
CA VAL A 509 -6.20 17.04 -8.36
C VAL A 509 -7.02 18.23 -8.84
N ASN A 510 -7.57 18.11 -10.06
CA ASN A 510 -8.43 19.13 -10.65
C ASN A 510 -9.91 19.00 -10.21
N ASP A 511 -10.75 19.93 -10.66
CA ASP A 511 -12.19 19.96 -10.33
C ASP A 511 -12.96 18.68 -10.76
N ASP A 512 -12.45 17.95 -11.75
CA ASP A 512 -13.02 16.69 -12.26
C ASP A 512 -12.47 15.43 -11.53
N ALA A 513 -11.80 15.62 -10.38
CA ALA A 513 -11.15 14.55 -9.61
C ALA A 513 -10.01 13.83 -10.34
N ALA A 514 -9.42 14.46 -11.36
CA ALA A 514 -8.32 13.90 -12.14
C ALA A 514 -6.97 14.37 -11.61
N VAL A 515 -6.03 13.43 -11.54
CA VAL A 515 -4.63 13.72 -11.19
C VAL A 515 -3.90 14.19 -12.44
N ASP A 516 -3.74 15.50 -12.62
CA ASP A 516 -3.14 16.10 -13.83
C ASP A 516 -2.00 17.09 -13.53
N PRO A 517 -0.83 16.58 -13.11
CA PRO A 517 0.34 17.41 -12.92
C PRO A 517 0.84 18.05 -14.23
N ALA A 518 0.47 17.52 -15.40
CA ALA A 518 0.86 18.08 -16.69
C ALA A 518 0.13 19.39 -17.01
N ALA A 519 -1.17 19.48 -16.68
CA ALA A 519 -1.91 20.73 -16.74
C ALA A 519 -1.28 21.80 -15.81
N ILE A 520 -0.93 21.42 -14.58
CA ILE A 520 -0.23 22.30 -13.63
C ILE A 520 1.08 22.82 -14.24
N ALA A 521 1.94 21.94 -14.74
CA ALA A 521 3.20 22.35 -15.37
C ALA A 521 2.99 23.21 -16.62
N ALA A 522 1.97 22.95 -17.43
CA ALA A 522 1.65 23.77 -18.59
C ALA A 522 1.24 25.20 -18.18
N THR A 523 0.37 25.33 -17.17
CA THR A 523 -0.03 26.62 -16.60
C THR A 523 1.17 27.39 -16.07
N LEU A 524 2.04 26.74 -15.28
CA LEU A 524 3.25 27.35 -14.74
C LEU A 524 4.21 27.79 -15.85
N ARG A 525 4.49 26.94 -16.84
CA ARG A 525 5.39 27.30 -17.96
C ARG A 525 4.87 28.49 -18.76
N GLY A 526 3.56 28.60 -18.96
CA GLY A 526 2.94 29.73 -19.65
C GLY A 526 3.16 31.08 -18.97
N GLN A 527 3.53 31.09 -17.68
CA GLN A 527 3.85 32.30 -16.93
C GLN A 527 5.34 32.64 -16.91
N HIS A 528 6.20 31.79 -17.48
CA HIS A 528 7.67 31.95 -17.47
C HIS A 528 8.26 32.34 -16.10
N PRO A 529 7.96 31.59 -15.01
CA PRO A 529 8.41 31.95 -13.67
C PRO A 529 9.91 31.75 -13.48
N ASP A 530 10.53 32.71 -12.81
CA ASP A 530 11.85 32.56 -12.22
C ASP A 530 11.77 31.88 -10.84
N VAL A 531 10.70 32.19 -10.09
CA VAL A 531 10.42 31.68 -8.74
C VAL A 531 8.96 31.21 -8.66
N ILE A 532 8.73 30.04 -8.07
CA ILE A 532 7.40 29.46 -7.87
C ILE A 532 7.22 29.10 -6.39
N LEU A 533 6.09 29.52 -5.82
CA LEU A 533 5.69 29.26 -4.45
C LEU A 533 4.43 28.40 -4.46
N LEU A 534 4.53 27.16 -3.97
CA LEU A 534 3.47 26.17 -4.09
C LEU A 534 2.97 25.73 -2.72
N GLN A 535 1.66 25.63 -2.60
CA GLN A 535 0.97 25.09 -1.43
C GLN A 535 0.24 23.79 -1.80
N GLU A 536 -0.13 23.02 -0.77
CA GLU A 536 -0.79 21.72 -0.91
C GLU A 536 -0.05 20.72 -1.81
N VAL A 537 1.28 20.72 -1.76
CA VAL A 537 2.08 19.84 -2.62
C VAL A 537 2.09 18.43 -2.03
N ASN A 538 1.52 17.48 -2.79
CA ASN A 538 1.46 16.05 -2.45
C ASN A 538 2.80 15.32 -2.68
N ARG A 539 3.20 14.49 -1.73
CA ARG A 539 4.30 13.52 -1.81
C ARG A 539 3.86 12.13 -1.32
N GLY A 540 2.88 11.56 -2.01
CA GLY A 540 2.50 10.15 -1.88
C GLY A 540 1.18 9.87 -1.16
N TRP A 541 0.32 10.85 -0.94
CA TRP A 541 -1.04 10.63 -0.47
C TRP A 541 -1.90 9.91 -1.52
N PRO A 542 -2.56 8.79 -1.17
CA PRO A 542 -3.56 8.14 -2.00
C PRO A 542 -4.70 9.03 -2.54
N ILE A 543 -5.23 10.01 -1.78
CA ILE A 543 -6.26 10.94 -2.30
C ILE A 543 -5.77 11.76 -3.50
N GLY A 544 -4.46 12.06 -3.59
CA GLY A 544 -3.84 12.67 -4.77
C GLY A 544 -3.20 11.65 -5.73
N GLY A 545 -3.69 10.40 -5.74
CA GLY A 545 -3.21 9.32 -6.61
C GLY A 545 -1.83 8.75 -6.26
N GLY A 546 -1.21 9.17 -5.15
CA GLY A 546 0.11 8.70 -4.71
C GLY A 546 1.30 9.32 -5.45
N THR A 547 1.10 10.42 -6.17
CA THR A 547 2.15 11.13 -6.92
C THR A 547 3.10 11.89 -5.97
N ASP A 548 4.39 11.97 -6.34
CA ASP A 548 5.37 12.92 -5.81
C ASP A 548 5.37 14.18 -6.69
N LEU A 549 4.45 15.11 -6.39
CA LEU A 549 4.21 16.29 -7.20
C LEU A 549 5.42 17.24 -7.20
N ALA A 550 6.11 17.36 -6.05
CA ALA A 550 7.30 18.19 -5.91
C ALA A 550 8.41 17.74 -6.87
N GLU A 551 8.76 16.45 -6.84
CA GLU A 551 9.81 15.89 -7.68
C GLU A 551 9.40 15.88 -9.17
N TRP A 552 8.12 15.58 -9.46
CA TRP A 552 7.62 15.58 -10.84
C TRP A 552 7.68 16.97 -11.46
N LEU A 553 7.21 18.01 -10.75
CA LEU A 553 7.24 19.40 -11.21
C LEU A 553 8.67 19.92 -11.33
N SER A 554 9.52 19.68 -10.33
CA SER A 554 10.94 20.07 -10.34
C SER A 554 11.66 19.59 -11.60
N ARG A 555 11.52 18.29 -11.93
CA ARG A 555 12.11 17.72 -13.15
C ARG A 555 11.46 18.31 -14.40
N THR A 556 10.14 18.39 -14.43
CA THR A 556 9.39 18.85 -15.60
C THR A 556 9.67 20.32 -15.95
N LEU A 557 9.84 21.17 -14.94
CA LEU A 557 10.14 22.59 -15.09
C LEU A 557 11.65 22.89 -15.14
N GLY A 558 12.50 21.95 -14.74
CA GLY A 558 13.95 22.14 -14.64
C GLY A 558 14.36 23.04 -13.47
N MET A 559 13.55 23.11 -12.41
CA MET A 559 13.73 24.02 -11.28
C MET A 559 13.95 23.24 -9.98
N PRO A 560 15.14 23.32 -9.35
CA PRO A 560 15.37 22.79 -8.02
C PRO A 560 14.40 23.38 -7.00
N TYR A 561 14.16 22.64 -5.92
CA TYR A 561 13.13 23.00 -4.95
C TYR A 561 13.58 22.86 -3.50
N VAL A 562 12.96 23.67 -2.65
CA VAL A 562 12.96 23.56 -1.18
C VAL A 562 11.64 22.92 -0.77
N TRP A 563 11.70 21.92 0.09
CA TRP A 563 10.54 21.22 0.65
C TRP A 563 10.31 21.60 2.11
N SER A 564 9.11 22.07 2.43
CA SER A 564 8.68 22.27 3.82
C SER A 564 7.51 21.36 4.17
N PRO A 565 7.76 20.24 4.88
CA PRO A 565 6.72 19.30 5.25
C PRO A 565 5.71 19.91 6.23
N ALA A 566 4.44 19.65 5.97
CA ALA A 566 3.29 19.86 6.84
C ALA A 566 2.68 18.49 7.22
N ALA A 567 1.65 18.50 8.08
CA ALA A 567 0.89 17.31 8.48
C ALA A 567 1.76 16.09 8.88
N ASP A 568 1.78 15.06 8.03
CA ASP A 568 2.46 13.77 8.21
C ASP A 568 3.83 13.70 7.49
N GLY A 569 4.28 14.78 6.88
CA GLY A 569 5.52 14.84 6.09
C GLY A 569 5.38 14.36 4.65
N GLN A 570 4.17 14.13 4.17
CA GLN A 570 3.86 13.80 2.77
C GLN A 570 3.04 14.87 2.05
N PHE A 571 2.82 16.00 2.71
CA PHE A 571 2.08 17.15 2.21
C PHE A 571 2.76 18.41 2.72
N GLY A 572 2.72 19.51 1.99
CA GLY A 572 3.36 20.73 2.44
C GLY A 572 3.57 21.78 1.37
N ASN A 573 4.55 22.65 1.61
CA ASN A 573 4.85 23.79 0.78
C ASN A 573 6.17 23.58 0.03
N VAL A 574 6.27 24.18 -1.16
CA VAL A 574 7.46 24.13 -2.00
C VAL A 574 7.84 25.52 -2.49
N ILE A 575 9.14 25.83 -2.47
CA ILE A 575 9.72 26.93 -3.25
C ILE A 575 10.52 26.30 -4.39
N MET A 576 10.25 26.67 -5.63
CA MET A 576 11.06 26.30 -6.80
C MET A 576 11.71 27.55 -7.38
N SER A 577 12.94 27.42 -7.88
CA SER A 577 13.65 28.55 -8.46
C SER A 577 14.56 28.11 -9.61
N SER A 578 14.58 28.88 -10.69
CA SER A 578 15.58 28.77 -11.76
C SER A 578 16.90 29.48 -11.39
N LEU A 579 16.83 30.33 -10.36
CA LEU A 579 17.96 31.06 -9.77
C LEU A 579 18.52 30.32 -8.54
N PRO A 580 19.80 30.51 -8.17
CA PRO A 580 20.37 29.93 -6.96
C PRO A 580 19.62 30.38 -5.69
N MET A 581 19.34 29.42 -4.80
CA MET A 581 18.73 29.66 -3.49
C MET A 581 19.75 29.51 -2.36
N SER A 582 19.66 30.36 -1.36
CA SER A 582 20.47 30.36 -0.13
C SER A 582 19.60 30.66 1.09
N HIS A 583 20.17 30.63 2.30
CA HIS A 583 19.45 30.95 3.56
C HIS A 583 18.09 30.24 3.68
N VAL A 584 18.09 28.94 3.40
CA VAL A 584 16.87 28.14 3.39
C VAL A 584 16.43 27.84 4.82
N HIS A 585 15.20 28.22 5.13
CA HIS A 585 14.56 27.92 6.41
C HIS A 585 13.17 27.33 6.17
N THR A 586 12.88 26.21 6.82
CA THR A 586 11.58 25.56 6.77
C THR A 586 11.18 25.15 8.17
N GLY A 587 9.93 25.32 8.54
CA GLY A 587 9.49 24.97 9.87
C GLY A 587 7.99 24.80 10.00
N PRO A 588 7.53 24.14 11.08
CA PRO A 588 6.13 24.08 11.41
C PRO A 588 5.60 25.45 11.86
N LEU A 589 4.33 25.69 11.59
CA LEU A 589 3.58 26.78 12.22
C LEU A 589 2.90 26.26 13.51
N PRO A 590 2.47 27.15 14.42
CA PRO A 590 1.70 26.77 15.60
C PRO A 590 0.51 25.90 15.22
N TYR A 591 0.30 24.78 15.93
CA TYR A 591 -0.74 23.81 15.56
C TYR A 591 -2.16 24.38 15.72
N GLY A 592 -2.40 25.14 16.80
CA GLY A 592 -3.70 25.75 17.10
C GLY A 592 -4.87 24.77 17.08
N GLN A 593 -5.99 25.21 16.51
CA GLN A 593 -7.18 24.41 16.27
C GLN A 593 -7.25 23.98 14.81
N GLY A 594 -7.58 22.70 14.57
CA GLY A 594 -7.86 22.14 13.26
C GLY A 594 -7.21 20.78 13.01
N PRO A 595 -7.37 20.25 11.79
CA PRO A 595 -7.09 18.84 11.52
C PRO A 595 -5.61 18.53 11.28
N GLN A 596 -4.82 19.53 10.86
CA GLN A 596 -3.43 19.33 10.45
C GLN A 596 -2.49 20.43 10.93
N ARG A 597 -1.23 20.04 11.15
CA ARG A 597 -0.11 20.97 11.37
C ARG A 597 0.24 21.66 10.05
N ARG A 598 0.30 23.00 10.06
CA ARG A 598 0.76 23.81 8.92
C ARG A 598 2.29 24.04 8.98
N SER A 599 2.86 24.52 7.88
CA SER A 599 4.29 24.82 7.76
C SER A 599 4.54 26.08 6.94
N TYR A 600 5.77 26.59 6.98
CA TYR A 600 6.26 27.64 6.09
C TYR A 600 7.59 27.23 5.45
N ALA A 601 7.90 27.83 4.29
CA ALA A 601 9.20 27.76 3.66
C ALA A 601 9.71 29.18 3.40
N GLN A 602 11.02 29.37 3.54
CA GLN A 602 11.75 30.60 3.24
C GLN A 602 13.03 30.25 2.50
N ALA A 603 13.38 31.05 1.51
CA ALA A 603 14.68 31.02 0.86
C ALA A 603 15.05 32.42 0.34
N THR A 604 16.34 32.71 0.23
CA THR A 604 16.85 33.89 -0.48
C THR A 604 17.27 33.50 -1.89
N VAL A 605 16.61 34.07 -2.89
CA VAL A 605 16.88 33.87 -4.32
C VAL A 605 17.91 34.90 -4.78
N GLN A 606 18.98 34.45 -5.41
CA GLN A 606 20.07 35.32 -5.87
C GLN A 606 19.82 35.80 -7.30
N LEU A 607 19.62 37.11 -7.47
CA LEU A 607 19.44 37.72 -8.77
C LEU A 607 20.78 37.87 -9.51
N PRO A 608 20.80 37.94 -10.85
CA PRO A 608 22.00 38.18 -11.66
C PRO A 608 22.85 39.39 -11.24
N GLY A 609 22.23 40.41 -10.63
CA GLY A 609 22.91 41.63 -10.13
C GLY A 609 23.63 41.45 -8.79
N GLY A 610 23.55 40.27 -8.16
CA GLY A 610 24.11 39.98 -6.85
C GLY A 610 23.21 40.37 -5.66
N GLN A 611 22.08 41.02 -5.92
CA GLN A 611 21.04 41.26 -4.91
C GLN A 611 20.32 39.94 -4.58
N GLY A 612 19.94 39.79 -3.31
CA GLY A 612 19.13 38.66 -2.85
C GLY A 612 17.70 39.12 -2.58
N LEU A 613 16.71 38.35 -3.03
CA LEU A 613 15.30 38.52 -2.68
C LEU A 613 14.89 37.39 -1.74
N THR A 614 14.43 37.72 -0.54
CA THR A 614 13.83 36.72 0.35
C THR A 614 12.42 36.39 -0.13
N VAL A 615 12.12 35.12 -0.33
CA VAL A 615 10.78 34.64 -0.66
C VAL A 615 10.28 33.68 0.40
N CYS A 616 9.02 33.83 0.78
CA CYS A 616 8.36 33.00 1.77
C CYS A 616 7.02 32.49 1.27
N THR A 617 6.72 31.23 1.60
CA THR A 617 5.42 30.62 1.35
C THR A 617 4.88 29.88 2.55
N ALA A 618 3.57 29.93 2.73
CA ALA A 618 2.84 29.19 3.74
C ALA A 618 1.44 28.83 3.23
N HIS A 619 0.83 27.83 3.89
CA HIS A 619 -0.58 27.51 3.78
C HIS A 619 -1.16 27.53 5.20
N LEU A 620 -2.05 28.48 5.48
CA LEU A 620 -2.58 28.71 6.83
C LEU A 620 -3.87 27.94 7.10
N GLN A 621 -4.35 27.95 8.34
CA GLN A 621 -5.56 27.24 8.74
C GLN A 621 -6.80 27.66 7.92
N ASN A 622 -7.52 26.67 7.38
CA ASN A 622 -8.64 26.85 6.45
C ASN A 622 -10.02 26.97 7.12
N ILE A 623 -10.17 26.51 8.37
CA ILE A 623 -11.44 26.62 9.09
C ILE A 623 -11.73 28.09 9.41
N THR A 624 -12.80 28.62 8.82
CA THR A 624 -13.23 30.02 8.90
C THR A 624 -13.21 30.55 10.32
N GLU A 625 -13.76 29.80 11.27
CA GLU A 625 -13.93 30.20 12.67
C GLU A 625 -12.62 30.23 13.46
N HIS A 626 -11.54 29.62 12.96
CA HIS A 626 -10.27 29.46 13.67
C HIS A 626 -9.34 30.69 13.49
N HIS A 627 -9.89 31.90 13.53
CA HIS A 627 -9.13 33.15 13.38
C HIS A 627 -7.91 33.23 14.32
N ALA A 628 -8.05 32.86 15.60
CA ALA A 628 -6.95 32.89 16.56
C ALA A 628 -5.79 31.94 16.20
N THR A 629 -6.07 30.84 15.49
CA THR A 629 -5.03 29.95 14.97
C THR A 629 -4.30 30.62 13.84
N ARG A 630 -5.02 31.09 12.80
CA ARG A 630 -4.42 31.85 11.69
C ARG A 630 -3.60 33.04 12.20
N ASP A 631 -4.11 33.75 13.20
CA ASP A 631 -3.48 34.92 13.80
C ASP A 631 -2.08 34.60 14.37
N ALA A 632 -1.96 33.50 15.11
CA ALA A 632 -0.69 33.03 15.66
C ALA A 632 0.24 32.44 14.60
N GLU A 633 -0.31 31.80 13.57
CA GLU A 633 0.44 31.34 12.40
C GLU A 633 1.05 32.51 11.64
N ILE A 634 0.30 33.60 11.42
CA ILE A 634 0.79 34.83 10.78
C ILE A 634 1.88 35.50 11.61
N ASP A 635 1.72 35.61 12.93
CA ASP A 635 2.77 36.17 13.79
C ASP A 635 4.08 35.37 13.67
N THR A 636 3.97 34.03 13.64
CA THR A 636 5.14 33.16 13.46
C THR A 636 5.74 33.34 12.06
N LEU A 637 4.93 33.40 11.01
CA LEU A 637 5.38 33.59 9.64
C LEU A 637 6.10 34.93 9.49
N LEU A 638 5.50 36.03 9.96
CA LEU A 638 6.11 37.37 9.91
C LEU A 638 7.37 37.46 10.77
N GLY A 639 7.43 36.77 11.91
CA GLY A 639 8.64 36.68 12.73
C GLY A 639 9.82 36.03 12.02
N HIS A 640 9.57 35.08 11.12
CA HIS A 640 10.62 34.45 10.31
C HIS A 640 10.89 35.19 9.00
N CYS A 641 9.88 35.77 8.37
CA CYS A 641 9.98 36.32 7.01
C CYS A 641 10.06 37.85 6.96
N GLY A 642 9.22 38.56 7.74
CA GLY A 642 8.99 40.00 7.59
C GLY A 642 10.20 40.90 7.85
N GLY A 643 11.21 40.43 8.60
CA GLY A 643 12.41 41.19 8.91
C GLY A 643 13.52 41.16 7.85
N HIS A 644 13.31 40.53 6.69
CA HIS A 644 14.35 40.20 5.71
C HIS A 644 14.25 40.98 4.38
N ALA A 645 13.98 42.29 4.43
CA ALA A 645 13.86 43.13 3.23
C ALA A 645 15.12 43.08 2.32
N PRO A 646 14.97 42.97 0.98
CA PRO A 646 13.71 42.85 0.26
C PRO A 646 13.07 41.48 0.43
N VAL A 647 11.77 41.45 0.72
CA VAL A 647 11.01 40.22 0.98
C VAL A 647 9.68 40.20 0.23
N VAL A 648 9.33 39.02 -0.27
CA VAL A 648 7.98 38.67 -0.74
C VAL A 648 7.43 37.50 0.07
N VAL A 649 6.23 37.66 0.63
CA VAL A 649 5.51 36.61 1.36
C VAL A 649 4.21 36.31 0.62
N ALA A 650 4.03 35.07 0.18
CA ALA A 650 2.90 34.71 -0.67
C ALA A 650 2.40 33.28 -0.43
N GLY A 651 1.12 33.05 -0.66
CA GLY A 651 0.50 31.73 -0.53
C GLY A 651 -0.98 31.79 -0.21
N ASP A 652 -1.54 30.63 0.09
CA ASP A 652 -2.91 30.49 0.56
C ASP A 652 -2.99 30.78 2.07
N PHE A 653 -3.49 31.96 2.42
CA PHE A 653 -3.61 32.39 3.80
C PHE A 653 -4.98 32.11 4.40
N ASN A 654 -5.90 31.53 3.61
CA ASN A 654 -7.27 31.24 4.04
C ASN A 654 -7.94 32.42 4.75
N ALA A 655 -7.61 33.64 4.35
CA ALA A 655 -8.08 34.86 4.99
C ALA A 655 -8.55 35.86 3.95
N MET A 656 -9.74 36.40 4.17
CA MET A 656 -10.43 37.25 3.20
C MET A 656 -10.01 38.72 3.33
N PRO A 657 -10.17 39.53 2.26
CA PRO A 657 -10.01 40.97 2.35
C PRO A 657 -10.83 41.59 3.49
N GLY A 658 -10.20 42.47 4.27
CA GLY A 658 -10.82 43.15 5.40
C GLY A 658 -10.82 42.36 6.72
N TRP A 659 -10.36 41.10 6.73
CA TRP A 659 -10.20 40.37 7.99
C TRP A 659 -9.04 40.92 8.83
N PRO A 660 -9.15 40.95 10.18
CA PRO A 660 -8.13 41.54 11.06
C PRO A 660 -6.74 40.90 10.93
N GLU A 661 -6.71 39.60 10.64
CA GLU A 661 -5.47 38.85 10.41
C GLU A 661 -4.69 39.34 9.18
N ILE A 662 -5.37 39.76 8.10
CA ILE A 662 -4.71 40.31 6.90
C ILE A 662 -4.04 41.65 7.19
N ALA A 663 -4.67 42.49 8.02
CA ALA A 663 -4.10 43.78 8.41
C ALA A 663 -2.77 43.67 9.20
N LYS A 664 -2.36 42.46 9.62
CA LYS A 664 -1.02 42.24 10.21
C LYS A 664 0.10 42.42 9.19
N PHE A 665 -0.12 42.05 7.93
CA PHE A 665 0.87 42.24 6.87
C PHE A 665 1.13 43.75 6.64
N ASP A 666 0.07 44.56 6.58
CA ASP A 666 0.19 46.02 6.49
C ASP A 666 0.93 46.61 7.69
N ARG A 667 0.61 46.15 8.92
CA ARG A 667 1.30 46.58 10.16
C ARG A 667 2.78 46.18 10.18
N ALA A 668 3.14 45.13 9.45
CA ALA A 668 4.52 44.68 9.28
C ALA A 668 5.24 45.42 8.14
N GLY A 669 4.62 46.41 7.51
CA GLY A 669 5.20 47.15 6.39
C GLY A 669 5.22 46.35 5.08
N LEU A 670 4.27 45.41 4.91
CA LEU A 670 4.14 44.63 3.70
C LEU A 670 2.90 45.05 2.92
N VAL A 671 3.06 45.34 1.63
CA VAL A 671 2.01 45.81 0.72
C VAL A 671 1.55 44.67 -0.18
N SER A 672 0.24 44.55 -0.34
CA SER A 672 -0.40 43.56 -1.21
C SER A 672 -0.21 43.89 -2.71
N ALA A 673 0.27 42.91 -3.47
CA ALA A 673 0.44 43.02 -4.92
C ALA A 673 -0.89 43.21 -5.63
N GLN A 674 -1.91 42.47 -5.20
CA GLN A 674 -3.25 42.54 -5.80
C GLN A 674 -3.88 43.92 -5.58
N ASP A 675 -3.73 44.49 -4.38
CA ASP A 675 -4.34 45.77 -4.06
C ASP A 675 -3.59 46.93 -4.73
N SER A 676 -2.26 46.89 -4.74
CA SER A 676 -1.42 47.91 -5.40
C SER A 676 -1.52 47.91 -6.94
N THR A 677 -1.95 46.80 -7.54
CA THR A 677 -2.09 46.66 -9.00
C THR A 677 -3.54 46.74 -9.50
N GLY A 678 -4.50 47.02 -8.62
CA GLY A 678 -5.90 47.24 -9.01
C GLY A 678 -6.79 45.99 -9.07
N HIS A 679 -6.36 44.86 -8.52
CA HIS A 679 -7.06 43.57 -8.53
C HIS A 679 -7.71 43.24 -7.17
N ALA A 680 -7.96 44.24 -6.32
CA ALA A 680 -8.40 44.06 -4.93
C ALA A 680 -9.74 43.30 -4.78
N GLY A 681 -10.63 43.40 -5.78
CA GLY A 681 -11.95 42.76 -5.76
C GLY A 681 -11.99 41.37 -6.40
N GLU A 682 -10.89 40.87 -6.94
CA GLU A 682 -10.90 39.63 -7.71
C GLU A 682 -10.76 38.38 -6.83
N LEU A 683 -11.51 37.34 -7.19
CA LEU A 683 -11.62 36.09 -6.45
C LEU A 683 -10.68 35.04 -7.03
N THR A 684 -10.12 34.21 -6.16
CA THR A 684 -9.06 33.24 -6.51
C THR A 684 -9.46 31.78 -6.27
N SER A 685 -10.59 31.51 -5.60
CA SER A 685 -11.06 30.15 -5.31
C SER A 685 -12.59 30.08 -5.00
N PRO A 686 -13.28 28.95 -5.22
CA PRO A 686 -12.86 27.83 -6.07
C PRO A 686 -12.89 28.22 -7.56
N THR A 687 -12.18 27.54 -8.45
CA THR A 687 -12.10 27.96 -9.87
C THR A 687 -13.39 27.75 -10.68
N ASP A 688 -14.24 26.81 -10.27
CA ASP A 688 -15.51 26.48 -10.93
C ASP A 688 -16.59 27.56 -10.70
N THR A 689 -16.68 28.08 -9.47
CA THR A 689 -17.57 29.14 -9.04
C THR A 689 -16.83 30.05 -8.03
N PRO A 690 -15.99 30.99 -8.51
CA PRO A 690 -15.16 31.84 -7.64
C PRO A 690 -15.98 32.62 -6.62
N LYS A 691 -15.60 32.49 -5.34
CA LYS A 691 -16.31 33.07 -4.18
C LYS A 691 -15.38 33.73 -3.17
N TYR A 692 -14.12 33.31 -3.13
CA TYR A 692 -13.18 33.64 -2.10
C TYR A 692 -11.88 34.21 -2.68
N ARG A 693 -11.17 35.02 -1.91
CA ARG A 693 -9.80 35.48 -2.21
C ARG A 693 -8.88 35.08 -1.03
N PRO A 694 -8.57 33.79 -0.87
CA PRO A 694 -7.69 33.31 0.20
C PRO A 694 -6.20 33.42 -0.15
N ASP A 695 -5.86 33.60 -1.43
CA ASP A 695 -4.48 33.65 -1.92
C ASP A 695 -3.93 35.08 -1.94
N TRP A 696 -2.70 35.27 -1.48
CA TRP A 696 -2.08 36.59 -1.36
C TRP A 696 -0.62 36.63 -1.82
N ILE A 697 -0.19 37.80 -2.29
CA ILE A 697 1.21 38.16 -2.45
C ILE A 697 1.44 39.51 -1.74
N PHE A 698 2.35 39.53 -0.77
CA PHE A 698 2.79 40.73 -0.06
C PHE A 698 4.28 40.98 -0.27
N GLY A 699 4.70 42.24 -0.31
CA GLY A 699 6.12 42.63 -0.43
C GLY A 699 6.47 43.80 0.46
N SER A 700 7.74 43.90 0.88
CA SER A 700 8.26 45.05 1.62
C SER A 700 8.33 46.32 0.77
N ASP A 701 8.55 47.48 1.40
CA ASP A 701 8.55 48.79 0.74
C ASP A 701 9.59 48.97 -0.40
N ASP A 702 10.66 48.17 -0.39
CA ASP A 702 11.72 48.09 -1.41
C ASP A 702 11.39 47.12 -2.56
N VAL A 703 10.14 46.64 -2.61
CA VAL A 703 9.60 45.78 -3.66
C VAL A 703 8.42 46.47 -4.34
N SER A 704 8.42 46.47 -5.68
CA SER A 704 7.27 46.86 -6.49
C SER A 704 6.75 45.70 -7.35
N PHE A 705 5.43 45.68 -7.57
CA PHE A 705 4.75 44.65 -8.35
C PHE A 705 4.29 45.19 -9.70
N ASN A 706 4.56 44.44 -10.77
CA ASN A 706 4.23 44.81 -12.15
C ASN A 706 3.70 43.58 -12.91
N ASP A 707 2.89 43.78 -13.96
CA ASP A 707 2.31 42.69 -14.78
C ASP A 707 1.64 41.61 -13.92
N PHE A 708 0.91 42.03 -12.87
CA PHE A 708 0.15 41.13 -12.03
C PHE A 708 -1.00 40.49 -12.83
N ARG A 709 -1.22 39.19 -12.63
CA ARG A 709 -2.30 38.43 -13.27
C ARG A 709 -2.85 37.36 -12.34
N ILE A 710 -4.17 37.23 -12.33
CA ILE A 710 -4.86 36.01 -11.93
C ILE A 710 -4.98 35.13 -13.17
N VAL A 711 -4.35 33.97 -13.15
CA VAL A 711 -4.25 33.08 -14.31
C VAL A 711 -5.40 32.09 -14.25
N HIS A 712 -6.38 32.19 -15.14
CA HIS A 712 -7.50 31.26 -15.16
C HIS A 712 -7.08 29.87 -15.65
N SER A 713 -7.11 28.90 -14.74
CA SER A 713 -6.73 27.49 -14.95
C SER A 713 -7.57 26.62 -14.03
N THR A 714 -8.14 25.52 -14.53
CA THR A 714 -8.96 24.56 -13.76
C THR A 714 -8.14 23.35 -13.28
N ALA A 715 -6.81 23.41 -13.36
CA ALA A 715 -5.93 22.31 -12.94
C ALA A 715 -5.80 22.16 -11.41
N SER A 716 -6.38 23.10 -10.66
CA SER A 716 -6.58 23.11 -9.21
C SER A 716 -7.85 23.93 -8.95
N ASP A 717 -8.41 23.79 -7.76
CA ASP A 717 -9.49 24.62 -7.23
C ASP A 717 -9.07 26.07 -6.92
N HIS A 718 -7.79 26.43 -6.96
CA HIS A 718 -7.30 27.82 -6.84
C HIS A 718 -6.74 28.36 -8.16
N PHE A 719 -6.89 29.66 -8.41
CA PHE A 719 -6.21 30.34 -9.52
C PHE A 719 -4.77 30.72 -9.16
N PRO A 720 -3.77 30.43 -10.00
CA PRO A 720 -2.41 30.91 -9.81
C PRO A 720 -2.33 32.44 -9.88
N LEU A 721 -1.54 33.02 -8.97
CA LEU A 721 -1.22 34.45 -8.99
C LEU A 721 0.19 34.62 -9.57
N ALA A 722 0.33 35.43 -10.62
CA ALA A 722 1.60 35.71 -11.26
C ALA A 722 1.92 37.21 -11.18
N THR A 723 3.18 37.57 -10.92
CA THR A 723 3.61 38.97 -10.89
C THR A 723 5.09 39.11 -11.19
N THR A 724 5.49 40.25 -11.73
CA THR A 724 6.89 40.65 -11.85
C THR A 724 7.26 41.48 -10.63
N VAL A 725 8.16 40.93 -9.83
CA VAL A 725 8.72 41.57 -8.63
C VAL A 725 9.94 42.38 -9.06
N ARG A 726 9.97 43.67 -8.72
CA ARG A 726 11.10 44.57 -8.96
C ARG A 726 11.67 45.10 -7.65
N LEU A 727 12.98 45.06 -7.50
CA LEU A 727 13.72 45.62 -6.37
C LEU A 727 14.06 47.08 -6.66
N GLY A 728 13.80 48.01 -5.72
CA GLY A 728 14.10 49.44 -5.96
C GLY A 728 13.73 50.36 -4.82
#